data_AF-A0A8T2UMP6-F1
#
_entry.id   AF-A0A8T2UMP6-F1
#
_cell.length_a   1.000
_cell.length_b   1.000
_cell.length_c   1.000
_cell.angle_alpha   90.00
_cell.angle_beta   90.00
_cell.angle_gamma   90.00
#
_symmetry.space_group_name_H-M   'P 1'
#
loop_
_entity.id
_entity.type
_entity.pdbx_description
1 polymer ?
#
loop_
_entity_poly.entity_id
_entity_poly.type
_entity_poly.pdbx_seq_one_letter_code
_entity_poly.pdbx_strand_id
1 'polypeptide(L)'
;MQIQVNSKKGLTRFHEMNGSQMIFKQISFMLLMILYAPGHSLATPQNFEFASFNNDRIGNVTFVTQDSWYGGQDAQLGSDGAIWLNPDPSLVQTRAAANIGKVAYINPINFKSPKFGMASFSTSFRFKITTTRPYPNCGSGMVFFIAEYVKPPEKSYGRYFGMVSPNALNAERFLAIEFDTHISTTFYDISGSHIGIDINSLESAVVADSSPNSTQPEYYPELFLYNNFTFTTWIDYNSSSNLIQVWMSNSSLIRPSQPILSYKYDLSEVFNETMFVGFSATNNASEDGMEGHVLYSWNFTAYFPLYREPKKFAHGLRIPFIIAGVLLSVILIFCVSFFLWRRKISSSKSHPLVMGPFSGSVTVPSNHSLPYTAHYSLKQLKKATNNFGDSNIIGEGGFSYVYKGILEDGRMIAVKRLKVSLHKDKREAEFISELKVISNIRHRNLLQLEGWCHESEEAILVYKFMSKGSLVQYIYGNMKGSLSSNTRLKILAGIASALEYLHFGLGDCVLHRDVKAANVLLTDEYEPLLGDFGLARLISHGQVDAITMTAAGTTGYIAPEVVFSGRFSDKADVYGFGVLMLEVACGRRAIDNLQLNTEQVRLVEWVWNLHVSNNLLEALDWKMRLEISEFQIEQWRKILHIALMCCNPSPDARPNMRLVCTMIEGDDLSVAEPLTRSRKWEPLPIENWPSASSSATRSSTKHDKSQDTGPMCSSK
;
A
#
# COMPACT_ATOMS: atom_id res chain seq x y z
N MET A 1 -3.13 72.73 56.71
CA MET A 1 -3.96 72.06 57.72
C MET A 1 -3.46 70.62 57.82
N GLN A 2 -2.63 70.31 58.81
CA GLN A 2 -2.99 69.82 60.15
C GLN A 2 -3.54 68.38 60.17
N ILE A 3 -2.78 67.53 60.89
CA ILE A 3 -3.19 66.40 61.76
C ILE A 3 -3.48 65.07 61.02
N GLN A 4 -2.58 64.07 61.01
CA GLN A 4 -2.33 63.03 62.05
C GLN A 4 -3.56 62.08 62.26
N VAL A 5 -3.49 60.74 62.36
CA VAL A 5 -2.43 59.86 62.88
C VAL A 5 -2.74 58.36 62.60
N ASN A 6 -1.68 57.58 62.32
CA ASN A 6 -1.41 56.15 62.67
C ASN A 6 -2.32 55.01 62.13
N SER A 7 -1.85 53.76 61.88
CA SER A 7 -0.62 53.07 62.32
C SER A 7 -0.43 51.72 61.58
N LYS A 8 0.84 51.38 61.29
CA LYS A 8 1.54 50.08 61.39
C LYS A 8 0.95 48.78 60.77
N LYS A 9 1.71 48.25 59.80
CA LYS A 9 2.26 46.87 59.62
C LYS A 9 2.36 46.63 58.11
N GLY A 10 3.45 46.19 57.47
CA GLY A 10 4.76 45.70 57.89
C GLY A 10 5.47 45.27 56.59
N LEU A 11 6.78 45.45 56.57
CA LEU A 11 7.71 45.14 55.48
C LEU A 11 7.71 43.63 55.14
N THR A 12 8.20 43.33 53.93
CA THR A 12 8.79 42.05 53.44
C THR A 12 7.88 40.87 53.09
N ARG A 13 7.77 40.58 51.79
CA ARG A 13 7.91 39.22 51.22
C ARG A 13 8.14 39.28 49.71
N PHE A 14 9.41 39.30 49.30
CA PHE A 14 9.80 38.73 48.01
C PHE A 14 9.58 37.22 48.15
N HIS A 15 8.57 36.67 47.49
CA HIS A 15 8.36 35.23 47.47
C HIS A 15 9.26 34.61 46.39
N GLU A 16 10.17 33.77 46.84
CA GLU A 16 10.93 32.81 46.04
C GLU A 16 10.01 32.07 45.06
N MET A 17 10.25 32.24 43.77
CA MET A 17 9.70 31.34 42.77
C MET A 17 10.49 30.03 42.83
N ASN A 18 9.81 28.95 43.20
CA ASN A 18 10.36 27.60 43.27
C ASN A 18 11.01 27.19 41.93
N GLY A 19 12.23 26.63 42.01
CA GLY A 19 13.02 26.19 40.85
C GLY A 19 12.31 25.19 39.92
N SER A 20 11.27 24.50 40.38
CA SER A 20 10.42 23.63 39.57
C SER A 20 9.63 24.38 38.48
N GLN A 21 9.21 25.63 38.71
CA GLN A 21 8.48 26.41 37.71
C GLN A 21 9.38 27.01 36.63
N MET A 22 10.65 27.31 36.96
CA MET A 22 11.64 27.78 35.99
C MET A 22 12.06 26.66 35.03
N ILE A 23 12.24 25.44 35.57
CA ILE A 23 12.54 24.24 34.80
C ILE A 23 11.38 23.87 33.87
N PHE A 24 10.12 23.98 34.32
CA PHE A 24 8.96 23.69 33.48
C PHE A 24 8.82 24.66 32.30
N LYS A 25 9.10 25.96 32.50
CA LYS A 25 9.12 26.95 31.41
C LYS A 25 10.27 26.73 30.42
N GLN A 26 11.46 26.36 30.90
CA GLN A 26 12.60 26.03 30.02
C GLN A 26 12.37 24.75 29.22
N ILE A 27 11.78 23.71 29.83
CA ILE A 27 11.41 22.46 29.15
C ILE A 27 10.28 22.72 28.13
N SER A 28 9.29 23.55 28.47
CA SER A 28 8.22 23.92 27.54
C SER A 28 8.72 24.76 26.35
N PHE A 29 9.73 25.62 26.56
CA PHE A 29 10.37 26.40 25.50
C PHE A 29 11.29 25.54 24.62
N MET A 30 12.02 24.57 25.20
CA MET A 30 12.79 23.58 24.45
C MET A 30 11.90 22.61 23.65
N LEU A 31 10.77 22.17 24.20
CA LEU A 31 9.78 21.35 23.48
C LEU A 31 9.16 22.12 22.31
N LEU A 32 8.92 23.42 22.46
CA LEU A 32 8.48 24.28 21.35
C LEU A 32 9.53 24.37 20.24
N MET A 33 10.82 24.43 20.59
CA MET A 33 11.92 24.47 19.61
C MET A 33 12.21 23.12 18.93
N ILE A 34 11.90 21.99 19.60
CA ILE A 34 11.99 20.65 19.00
C ILE A 34 10.79 20.37 18.09
N LEU A 35 9.62 20.94 18.36
CA LEU A 35 8.45 20.94 17.46
C LEU A 35 8.62 21.90 16.25
N TYR A 36 9.62 22.79 16.30
CA TYR A 36 10.04 23.66 15.20
C TYR A 36 11.35 23.20 14.52
N ALA A 37 11.64 21.89 14.55
CA ALA A 37 12.50 21.33 13.49
C ALA A 37 11.84 21.69 12.14
N PRO A 38 12.60 22.10 11.11
CA PRO A 38 11.98 22.53 9.85
C PRO A 38 11.16 21.36 9.34
N GLY A 39 9.84 21.48 9.41
CA GLY A 39 8.94 20.50 8.85
C GLY A 39 9.40 20.26 7.43
N HIS A 40 9.60 19.00 7.06
CA HIS A 40 9.78 18.63 5.67
C HIS A 40 8.58 19.24 4.94
N SER A 41 8.77 20.36 4.25
CA SER A 41 7.66 20.98 3.54
C SER A 41 7.38 20.02 2.40
N LEU A 42 6.29 19.28 2.51
CA LEU A 42 5.77 18.48 1.42
C LEU A 42 5.12 19.46 0.45
N ALA A 43 5.44 19.33 -0.84
CA ALA A 43 4.69 20.07 -1.85
C ALA A 43 3.27 19.50 -1.88
N THR A 44 2.26 20.36 -1.74
CA THR A 44 0.86 19.94 -1.90
C THR A 44 0.62 19.53 -3.36
N PRO A 45 0.05 18.33 -3.63
CA PRO A 45 -0.32 17.95 -4.98
C PRO A 45 -1.31 18.94 -5.60
N GLN A 46 -1.16 19.22 -6.91
CA GLN A 46 -2.14 19.98 -7.69
C GLN A 46 -3.04 18.98 -8.41
N ASN A 47 -4.32 18.93 -8.03
CA ASN A 47 -5.29 18.03 -8.65
C ASN A 47 -6.61 18.74 -8.95
N PHE A 48 -7.32 18.20 -9.94
CA PHE A 48 -8.71 18.53 -10.21
C PHE A 48 -9.44 17.31 -10.78
N GLU A 49 -10.76 17.30 -10.62
CA GLU A 49 -11.62 16.23 -11.08
C GLU A 49 -12.93 16.77 -11.64
N PHE A 50 -13.19 16.38 -12.89
CA PHE A 50 -14.42 16.62 -13.63
C PHE A 50 -15.03 15.27 -14.01
N ALA A 51 -15.76 14.65 -13.08
CA ALA A 51 -16.51 13.42 -13.37
C ALA A 51 -17.60 13.65 -14.45
N SER A 52 -18.11 14.87 -14.54
CA SER A 52 -18.93 15.44 -15.60
C SER A 52 -18.77 16.97 -15.60
N PHE A 53 -19.06 17.65 -16.72
CA PHE A 53 -18.94 19.10 -16.81
C PHE A 53 -20.28 19.76 -16.42
N ASN A 54 -20.46 19.97 -15.12
CA ASN A 54 -21.64 20.64 -14.57
C ASN A 54 -21.40 22.15 -14.48
N ASN A 55 -22.46 22.95 -14.63
CA ASN A 55 -22.39 24.42 -14.59
C ASN A 55 -21.68 24.99 -13.34
N ASP A 56 -21.69 24.28 -12.21
CA ASP A 56 -21.07 24.72 -10.95
C ASP A 56 -19.54 24.54 -10.90
N ARG A 57 -18.95 23.69 -11.77
CA ARG A 57 -17.50 23.38 -11.78
C ARG A 57 -16.77 23.80 -13.05
N ILE A 58 -17.50 24.17 -14.10
CA ILE A 58 -16.89 24.55 -15.38
C ILE A 58 -16.09 25.85 -15.31
N GLY A 59 -16.28 26.68 -14.27
CA GLY A 59 -15.51 27.91 -14.06
C GLY A 59 -13.99 27.72 -13.92
N ASN A 60 -13.53 26.49 -13.69
CA ASN A 60 -12.10 26.15 -13.67
C ASN A 60 -11.55 25.66 -15.02
N VAL A 61 -12.37 25.67 -16.07
CA VAL A 61 -11.98 25.36 -17.46
C VAL A 61 -12.15 26.62 -18.30
N THR A 62 -11.10 26.97 -19.04
CA THR A 62 -11.10 28.09 -19.97
C THR A 62 -11.37 27.57 -21.38
N PHE A 63 -12.47 28.03 -21.97
CA PHE A 63 -12.73 27.91 -23.40
C PHE A 63 -11.90 28.96 -24.13
N VAL A 64 -11.01 28.51 -25.00
CA VAL A 64 -10.01 29.38 -25.62
C VAL A 64 -10.65 30.06 -26.83
N THR A 65 -11.09 31.29 -26.64
CA THR A 65 -11.62 32.11 -27.73
C THR A 65 -10.50 32.59 -28.64
N GLN A 66 -10.72 32.52 -29.94
CA GLN A 66 -9.70 32.85 -30.93
C GLN A 66 -9.73 34.32 -31.37
N ASP A 67 -8.66 34.75 -32.03
CA ASP A 67 -8.51 36.11 -32.54
C ASP A 67 -9.39 36.37 -33.76
N SER A 68 -9.49 37.63 -34.16
CA SER A 68 -10.27 38.10 -35.31
C SER A 68 -9.92 37.45 -36.66
N TRP A 69 -8.79 36.76 -36.79
CA TRP A 69 -8.43 36.02 -38.00
C TRP A 69 -9.16 34.68 -38.13
N TYR A 70 -9.73 34.17 -37.03
CA TYR A 70 -10.42 32.88 -36.99
C TYR A 70 -11.91 33.06 -37.27
N GLY A 71 -12.41 32.29 -38.24
CA GLY A 71 -13.82 32.30 -38.66
C GLY A 71 -14.60 31.04 -38.31
N GLY A 72 -14.00 30.11 -37.53
CA GLY A 72 -14.65 28.86 -37.12
C GLY A 72 -15.37 28.96 -35.78
N GLN A 73 -15.82 27.82 -35.26
CA GLN A 73 -16.48 27.71 -33.96
C GLN A 73 -15.51 27.28 -32.85
N ASP A 74 -15.50 28.04 -31.76
CA ASP A 74 -14.76 27.70 -30.55
C ASP A 74 -15.39 26.51 -29.79
N ALA A 75 -14.61 25.90 -28.89
CA ALA A 75 -15.12 24.87 -28.00
C ALA A 75 -16.25 25.41 -27.11
N GLN A 76 -17.23 24.56 -26.80
CA GLN A 76 -18.41 24.95 -26.04
C GLN A 76 -18.91 23.84 -25.10
N LEU A 77 -19.62 24.24 -24.04
CA LEU A 77 -20.38 23.29 -23.21
C LEU A 77 -21.67 22.90 -23.93
N GLY A 78 -21.85 21.61 -24.20
CA GLY A 78 -23.07 21.07 -24.76
C GLY A 78 -24.21 21.03 -23.74
N SER A 79 -25.45 20.98 -24.22
CA SER A 79 -26.64 20.79 -23.37
C SER A 79 -26.65 19.44 -22.63
N ASP A 80 -25.82 18.50 -23.09
CA ASP A 80 -25.58 17.19 -22.48
C ASP A 80 -24.58 17.21 -21.32
N GLY A 81 -24.01 18.39 -20.99
CA GLY A 81 -23.02 18.51 -19.92
C GLY A 81 -21.64 17.96 -20.31
N ALA A 82 -21.37 17.82 -21.61
CA ALA A 82 -20.07 17.46 -22.16
C ALA A 82 -19.40 18.67 -22.83
N ILE A 83 -18.07 18.71 -22.84
CA ILE A 83 -17.33 19.74 -23.57
C ILE A 83 -17.18 19.28 -25.02
N TRP A 84 -17.75 20.04 -25.94
CA TRP A 84 -17.58 19.83 -27.37
C TRP A 84 -16.44 20.73 -27.84
N LEU A 85 -15.30 20.13 -28.19
CA LEU A 85 -14.19 20.86 -28.82
C LEU A 85 -14.61 21.27 -30.22
N ASN A 86 -15.11 20.32 -31.01
CA ASN A 86 -15.75 20.57 -32.30
C ASN A 86 -17.15 19.94 -32.28
N PRO A 87 -18.17 20.60 -32.86
CA PRO A 87 -19.55 20.12 -32.84
C PRO A 87 -19.73 18.79 -33.58
N ASP A 88 -20.81 18.07 -33.28
CA ASP A 88 -21.16 16.86 -34.01
C ASP A 88 -21.38 17.18 -35.51
N PRO A 89 -20.58 16.60 -36.42
CA PRO A 89 -20.63 16.91 -37.85
C PRO A 89 -21.95 16.48 -38.51
N SER A 90 -22.74 15.61 -37.88
CA SER A 90 -24.08 15.25 -38.35
C SER A 90 -25.15 16.32 -38.06
N LEU A 91 -24.87 17.28 -37.17
CA LEU A 91 -25.82 18.29 -36.71
C LEU A 91 -25.56 19.69 -37.28
N VAL A 92 -24.44 19.91 -37.98
CA VAL A 92 -24.03 21.23 -38.49
C VAL A 92 -24.56 21.46 -39.92
N GLN A 93 -25.37 22.51 -40.11
CA GLN A 93 -25.98 22.85 -41.41
C GLN A 93 -25.10 23.73 -42.32
N THR A 94 -24.12 24.46 -41.78
CA THR A 94 -23.24 25.38 -42.53
C THR A 94 -21.79 24.90 -42.52
N ARG A 95 -21.30 24.47 -43.69
CA ARG A 95 -20.10 23.64 -43.88
C ARG A 95 -18.78 24.40 -44.15
N ALA A 96 -18.65 25.67 -43.76
CA ALA A 96 -17.70 26.56 -44.45
C ALA A 96 -16.41 26.96 -43.70
N ALA A 97 -16.18 26.55 -42.43
CA ALA A 97 -15.02 27.01 -41.67
C ALA A 97 -14.24 25.86 -40.99
N ALA A 98 -12.91 25.97 -41.02
CA ALA A 98 -12.02 25.09 -40.26
C ALA A 98 -12.08 25.48 -38.79
N ASN A 99 -12.30 24.51 -37.91
CA ASN A 99 -12.46 24.70 -36.49
C ASN A 99 -11.18 24.33 -35.72
N ILE A 100 -10.96 25.04 -34.61
CA ILE A 100 -9.93 24.76 -33.62
C ILE A 100 -10.61 24.80 -32.26
N GLY A 101 -11.14 23.67 -31.84
CA GLY A 101 -11.71 23.51 -30.51
C GLY A 101 -10.62 23.34 -29.48
N LYS A 102 -10.40 24.34 -28.62
CA LYS A 102 -9.36 24.28 -27.58
C LYS A 102 -9.89 24.66 -26.21
N VAL A 103 -9.56 23.84 -25.21
CA VAL A 103 -9.88 24.07 -23.80
C VAL A 103 -8.65 23.82 -22.94
N ALA A 104 -8.51 24.58 -21.85
CA ALA A 104 -7.43 24.40 -20.89
C ALA A 104 -7.94 24.54 -19.47
N TYR A 105 -7.25 23.92 -18.51
CA TYR A 105 -7.46 24.22 -17.11
C TYR A 105 -7.01 25.67 -16.83
N ILE A 106 -7.82 26.41 -16.07
CA ILE A 106 -7.66 27.87 -15.92
C ILE A 106 -6.31 28.28 -15.31
N ASN A 107 -5.80 27.47 -14.38
CA ASN A 107 -4.55 27.75 -13.69
C ASN A 107 -3.42 26.90 -14.27
N PRO A 108 -2.27 27.48 -14.62
CA PRO A 108 -1.13 26.70 -15.06
C PRO A 108 -0.61 25.81 -13.91
N ILE A 109 -0.20 24.59 -14.25
CA ILE A 109 0.26 23.58 -13.30
C ILE A 109 1.76 23.75 -13.08
N ASN A 110 2.18 23.77 -11.82
CA ASN A 110 3.61 23.76 -11.49
C ASN A 110 4.23 22.36 -11.69
N PHE A 111 5.18 22.26 -12.62
CA PHE A 111 5.92 21.03 -12.94
C PHE A 111 7.38 21.04 -12.50
N LYS A 112 7.99 22.20 -12.20
CA LYS A 112 9.37 22.26 -11.69
C LYS A 112 9.47 23.10 -10.43
N SER A 113 10.23 22.58 -9.48
CA SER A 113 10.58 23.29 -8.27
C SER A 113 12.09 23.21 -8.03
N PRO A 114 12.77 24.33 -7.74
CA PRO A 114 14.15 24.30 -7.28
C PRO A 114 14.36 23.43 -6.04
N LYS A 115 13.31 23.27 -5.21
CA LYS A 115 13.35 22.48 -3.97
C LYS A 115 13.01 21.00 -4.18
N PHE A 116 12.14 20.67 -5.13
CA PHE A 116 11.59 19.32 -5.28
C PHE A 116 11.91 18.64 -6.61
N GLY A 117 12.59 19.32 -7.53
CA GLY A 117 12.90 18.81 -8.86
C GLY A 117 11.69 18.87 -9.80
N MET A 118 11.50 17.82 -10.59
CA MET A 118 10.44 17.69 -11.59
C MET A 118 9.23 16.94 -11.02
N ALA A 119 8.02 17.43 -11.27
CA ALA A 119 6.78 16.77 -10.86
C ALA A 119 6.48 15.55 -11.75
N SER A 120 5.95 14.50 -11.13
CA SER A 120 5.20 13.45 -11.81
C SER A 120 3.78 13.93 -12.06
N PHE A 121 3.11 13.39 -13.08
CA PHE A 121 1.68 13.64 -13.28
C PHE A 121 0.93 12.40 -13.73
N SER A 122 -0.37 12.39 -13.46
CA SER A 122 -1.33 11.40 -13.93
C SER A 122 -2.59 12.12 -14.39
N THR A 123 -3.12 11.71 -15.54
CA THR A 123 -4.40 12.23 -16.05
C THR A 123 -5.24 11.09 -16.57
N SER A 124 -6.56 11.21 -16.43
CA SER A 124 -7.52 10.34 -17.08
C SER A 124 -8.68 11.12 -17.64
N PHE A 125 -9.19 10.70 -18.78
CA PHE A 125 -10.31 11.38 -19.42
C PHE A 125 -11.10 10.44 -20.30
N ARG A 126 -12.35 10.80 -20.53
CA ARG A 126 -13.27 10.05 -21.39
C ARG A 126 -13.71 10.92 -22.55
N PHE A 127 -13.55 10.44 -23.77
CA PHE A 127 -13.82 11.22 -24.97
C PHE A 127 -14.41 10.36 -26.09
N LYS A 128 -14.90 11.02 -27.14
CA LYS A 128 -15.34 10.38 -28.38
C LYS A 128 -14.97 11.27 -29.57
N ILE A 129 -14.53 10.62 -30.64
CA ILE A 129 -14.37 11.23 -31.97
C ILE A 129 -15.52 10.73 -32.83
N THR A 130 -16.29 11.66 -33.39
CA THR A 130 -17.39 11.36 -34.31
C THR A 130 -16.97 11.69 -35.72
N THR A 131 -16.91 10.68 -36.59
CA THR A 131 -16.52 10.83 -38.00
C THR A 131 -17.74 10.65 -38.91
N THR A 132 -17.71 11.34 -40.06
CA THR A 132 -18.75 11.18 -41.10
C THR A 132 -18.27 10.40 -42.32
N ARG A 133 -16.97 10.12 -42.41
CA ARG A 133 -16.35 9.39 -43.51
C ARG A 133 -15.68 8.11 -43.04
N PRO A 134 -15.64 7.08 -43.90
CA PRO A 134 -14.93 5.86 -43.60
C PRO A 134 -13.40 6.07 -43.65
N TYR A 135 -12.68 5.24 -42.89
CA TYR A 135 -11.21 5.11 -42.91
C TYR A 135 -10.67 4.97 -44.36
N PRO A 136 -9.49 5.53 -44.71
CA PRO A 136 -8.46 6.13 -43.84
C PRO A 136 -8.50 7.67 -43.69
N ASN A 137 -9.45 8.37 -44.30
CA ASN A 137 -9.44 9.83 -44.37
C ASN A 137 -10.60 10.41 -43.54
N CYS A 138 -10.53 10.21 -42.22
CA CYS A 138 -11.64 10.53 -41.32
C CYS A 138 -11.64 11.99 -40.85
N GLY A 139 -10.48 12.60 -40.60
CA GLY A 139 -10.40 14.03 -40.29
C GLY A 139 -9.03 14.52 -39.87
N SER A 140 -8.86 14.91 -38.61
CA SER A 140 -7.58 15.42 -38.11
C SER A 140 -7.30 15.01 -36.67
N GLY A 141 -8.25 14.42 -35.95
CA GLY A 141 -8.02 13.91 -34.60
C GLY A 141 -8.04 14.98 -33.50
N MET A 142 -7.56 14.58 -32.32
CA MET A 142 -7.44 15.46 -31.16
C MET A 142 -6.18 15.15 -30.34
N VAL A 143 -5.76 16.12 -29.52
CA VAL A 143 -4.62 15.99 -28.61
C VAL A 143 -5.00 16.32 -27.17
N PHE A 144 -4.46 15.57 -26.23
CA PHE A 144 -4.23 16.06 -24.86
C PHE A 144 -2.87 16.76 -24.84
N PHE A 145 -2.80 18.00 -24.36
CA PHE A 145 -1.56 18.77 -24.36
C PHE A 145 -1.13 19.24 -22.96
N ILE A 146 0.19 19.33 -22.80
CA ILE A 146 0.86 20.13 -21.77
C ILE A 146 1.78 21.11 -22.51
N ALA A 147 1.45 22.41 -22.49
CA ALA A 147 2.09 23.41 -23.34
C ALA A 147 2.35 24.73 -22.60
N GLU A 148 3.32 25.49 -23.10
CA GLU A 148 3.65 26.81 -22.56
C GLU A 148 2.53 27.83 -22.83
N TYR A 149 1.86 27.71 -23.97
CA TYR A 149 0.80 28.62 -24.42
C TYR A 149 -0.50 27.88 -24.72
N VAL A 150 -1.60 28.50 -24.34
CA VAL A 150 -2.95 27.95 -24.57
C VAL A 150 -3.54 28.44 -25.88
N LYS A 151 -3.21 29.66 -26.30
CA LYS A 151 -3.76 30.27 -27.51
C LYS A 151 -3.24 29.55 -28.75
N PRO A 152 -4.10 29.16 -29.70
CA PRO A 152 -3.64 28.49 -30.93
C PRO A 152 -2.88 29.48 -31.84
N PRO A 153 -1.79 29.04 -32.49
CA PRO A 153 -1.08 29.84 -33.49
C PRO A 153 -1.94 30.15 -34.72
N GLU A 154 -1.57 31.19 -35.49
CA GLU A 154 -2.27 31.51 -36.74
C GLU A 154 -2.19 30.34 -37.73
N LYS A 155 -3.33 29.97 -38.32
CA LYS A 155 -3.46 28.90 -39.34
C LYS A 155 -3.02 27.51 -38.87
N SER A 156 -3.04 27.22 -37.57
CA SER A 156 -2.71 25.91 -37.01
C SER A 156 -3.87 24.90 -37.01
N TYR A 157 -4.80 24.97 -37.97
CA TYR A 157 -5.91 24.01 -38.08
C TYR A 157 -5.50 22.74 -38.85
N GLY A 158 -6.32 21.68 -38.81
CA GLY A 158 -6.04 20.40 -39.44
C GLY A 158 -4.88 19.66 -38.79
N ARG A 159 -3.94 19.16 -39.61
CA ARG A 159 -2.75 18.39 -39.16
C ARG A 159 -1.84 19.06 -38.11
N TYR A 160 -2.07 20.34 -37.81
CA TYR A 160 -1.30 21.10 -36.83
C TYR A 160 -1.94 21.13 -35.43
N PHE A 161 -3.12 20.51 -35.27
CA PHE A 161 -3.83 20.32 -34.00
C PHE A 161 -4.12 21.56 -33.14
N GLY A 162 -3.95 22.78 -33.66
CA GLY A 162 -4.00 23.98 -32.82
C GLY A 162 -2.76 24.14 -31.92
N MET A 163 -1.69 23.40 -32.21
CA MET A 163 -0.49 23.28 -31.38
C MET A 163 0.73 23.96 -31.97
N VAL A 164 0.88 24.00 -33.29
CA VAL A 164 2.09 24.52 -33.92
C VAL A 164 1.76 25.35 -35.14
N SER A 165 2.46 26.47 -35.33
CA SER A 165 2.31 27.26 -36.57
C SER A 165 2.90 26.51 -37.77
N PRO A 166 2.22 26.51 -38.93
CA PRO A 166 2.79 25.99 -40.18
C PRO A 166 4.13 26.61 -40.56
N ASN A 167 4.42 27.82 -40.08
CA ASN A 167 5.63 28.57 -40.39
C ASN A 167 6.74 28.43 -39.32
N ALA A 168 6.47 27.77 -38.19
CA ALA A 168 7.38 27.71 -37.05
C ALA A 168 7.30 26.36 -36.30
N LEU A 169 7.57 25.27 -37.04
CA LEU A 169 7.36 23.89 -36.58
C LEU A 169 8.12 23.49 -35.30
N ASN A 170 9.22 24.17 -34.96
CA ASN A 170 10.12 23.81 -33.86
C ASN A 170 10.19 24.86 -32.74
N ALA A 171 9.26 25.83 -32.72
CA ALA A 171 9.36 26.98 -31.83
C ALA A 171 8.68 26.78 -30.46
N GLU A 172 7.84 25.74 -30.32
CA GLU A 172 6.94 25.60 -29.17
C GLU A 172 7.37 24.46 -28.23
N ARG A 173 7.27 24.72 -26.92
CA ARG A 173 7.54 23.74 -25.87
C ARG A 173 6.24 23.04 -25.48
N PHE A 174 6.11 21.77 -25.85
CA PHE A 174 4.93 20.99 -25.51
C PHE A 174 5.20 19.49 -25.43
N LEU A 175 4.36 18.82 -24.65
CA LEU A 175 4.06 17.40 -24.75
C LEU A 175 2.62 17.28 -25.25
N ALA A 176 2.39 16.49 -26.30
CA ALA A 176 1.05 16.15 -26.75
C ALA A 176 0.89 14.63 -26.86
N ILE A 177 -0.27 14.12 -26.43
CA ILE A 177 -0.69 12.76 -26.71
C ILE A 177 -1.76 12.85 -27.77
N GLU A 178 -1.44 12.39 -28.97
CA GLU A 178 -2.29 12.49 -30.14
C GLU A 178 -3.19 11.26 -30.29
N PHE A 179 -4.41 11.52 -30.75
CA PHE A 179 -5.39 10.54 -31.20
C PHE A 179 -5.72 10.91 -32.64
N ASP A 180 -4.83 10.52 -33.56
CA ASP A 180 -4.89 10.92 -34.96
C ASP A 180 -5.79 9.97 -35.76
N THR A 181 -6.60 10.55 -36.65
CA THR A 181 -7.56 9.90 -37.54
C THR A 181 -7.30 10.26 -39.02
N HIS A 182 -6.10 10.75 -39.30
CA HIS A 182 -5.64 11.16 -40.61
C HIS A 182 -4.23 10.60 -40.87
N ILE A 183 -3.86 10.52 -42.15
CA ILE A 183 -2.49 10.16 -42.55
C ILE A 183 -1.79 11.38 -43.16
N SER A 184 -0.78 11.87 -42.46
CA SER A 184 0.09 12.96 -42.86
C SER A 184 1.44 12.41 -43.33
N THR A 185 1.66 12.42 -44.65
CA THR A 185 2.99 12.09 -45.21
C THR A 185 4.08 13.09 -44.83
N THR A 186 3.70 14.27 -44.34
CA THR A 186 4.63 15.32 -43.90
C THR A 186 5.19 15.04 -42.50
N PHE A 187 4.46 14.31 -41.65
CA PHE A 187 4.85 13.98 -40.29
C PHE A 187 5.11 12.48 -40.08
N TYR A 188 5.25 11.75 -41.20
CA TYR A 188 5.64 10.33 -41.23
C TYR A 188 4.68 9.38 -40.51
N ASP A 189 3.39 9.70 -40.51
CA ASP A 189 2.35 8.88 -39.90
C ASP A 189 2.35 7.46 -40.47
N ILE A 190 2.27 6.48 -39.57
CA ILE A 190 2.34 5.07 -39.93
C ILE A 190 1.03 4.54 -40.52
N SER A 191 -0.11 5.19 -40.22
CA SER A 191 -1.44 4.80 -40.66
C SER A 191 -2.43 5.97 -40.52
N GLY A 192 -3.61 5.85 -41.12
CA GLY A 192 -4.69 6.85 -40.99
C GLY A 192 -5.45 6.80 -39.67
N SER A 193 -4.96 6.05 -38.68
CA SER A 193 -5.53 6.01 -37.32
C SER A 193 -4.45 5.55 -36.34
N HIS A 194 -3.93 6.42 -35.48
CA HIS A 194 -2.90 6.04 -34.53
C HIS A 194 -2.95 6.87 -33.23
N ILE A 195 -2.33 6.32 -32.16
CA ILE A 195 -2.08 7.05 -30.92
C ILE A 195 -0.59 7.31 -30.82
N GLY A 196 -0.21 8.54 -30.47
CA GLY A 196 1.17 9.00 -30.50
C GLY A 196 1.60 9.83 -29.29
N ILE A 197 2.91 9.93 -29.08
CA ILE A 197 3.53 10.83 -28.09
C ILE A 197 4.42 11.83 -28.82
N ASP A 198 3.99 13.08 -28.82
CA ASP A 198 4.62 14.21 -29.48
C ASP A 198 5.36 15.07 -28.47
N ILE A 199 6.64 15.36 -28.74
CA ILE A 199 7.50 16.17 -27.86
C ILE A 199 8.21 17.24 -28.69
N ASN A 200 7.78 18.49 -28.55
CA ASN A 200 8.28 19.64 -29.33
C ASN A 200 8.27 19.44 -30.85
N SER A 201 7.45 18.51 -31.33
CA SER A 201 7.32 18.12 -32.73
C SER A 201 5.94 17.50 -32.92
N LEU A 202 5.39 17.59 -34.13
CA LEU A 202 4.19 16.83 -34.55
C LEU A 202 4.56 15.46 -35.16
N GLU A 203 5.86 15.12 -35.18
CA GLU A 203 6.31 13.77 -35.47
C GLU A 203 6.37 12.98 -34.16
N SER A 204 5.56 11.92 -34.11
CA SER A 204 5.42 11.04 -32.95
C SER A 204 6.73 10.36 -32.57
N ALA A 205 7.18 10.57 -31.33
CA ALA A 205 8.37 9.92 -30.78
C ALA A 205 8.16 8.42 -30.51
N VAL A 206 6.92 8.02 -30.23
CA VAL A 206 6.45 6.64 -30.21
C VAL A 206 4.99 6.60 -30.65
N VAL A 207 4.62 5.57 -31.39
CA VAL A 207 3.29 5.45 -31.99
C VAL A 207 2.72 4.03 -31.87
N ALA A 208 1.41 3.94 -31.71
CA ALA A 208 0.64 2.70 -31.70
C ALA A 208 -0.42 2.75 -32.80
N ASP A 209 -0.33 1.80 -33.74
CA ASP A 209 -1.30 1.69 -34.84
C ASP A 209 -2.67 1.25 -34.31
N SER A 210 -3.68 2.06 -34.62
CA SER A 210 -5.09 1.78 -34.31
C SER A 210 -5.94 1.60 -35.56
N SER A 211 -5.30 1.30 -36.70
CA SER A 211 -5.97 0.96 -37.95
C SER A 211 -6.32 -0.53 -38.05
N PRO A 212 -7.15 -0.96 -39.03
CA PRO A 212 -7.45 -2.36 -39.28
C PRO A 212 -6.23 -3.24 -39.59
N ASN A 213 -5.11 -2.61 -40.00
CA ASN A 213 -3.89 -3.32 -40.38
C ASN A 213 -2.89 -3.46 -39.22
N SER A 214 -3.31 -3.08 -38.01
CA SER A 214 -2.46 -3.14 -36.82
C SER A 214 -1.97 -4.56 -36.56
N THR A 215 -0.65 -4.72 -36.40
CA THR A 215 -0.02 -5.98 -36.00
C THR A 215 0.08 -6.13 -34.48
N GLN A 216 -0.64 -5.29 -33.72
CA GLN A 216 -0.71 -5.38 -32.27
C GLN A 216 -1.29 -6.75 -31.85
N PRO A 217 -0.86 -7.32 -30.70
CA PRO A 217 -1.35 -8.61 -30.23
C PRO A 217 -2.89 -8.69 -30.18
N GLU A 218 -3.44 -9.85 -30.54
CA GLU A 218 -4.89 -10.17 -30.60
C GLU A 218 -5.65 -9.93 -29.27
N TYR A 219 -4.93 -9.75 -28.16
CA TYR A 219 -5.51 -9.45 -26.84
C TYR A 219 -5.82 -7.95 -26.60
N TYR A 220 -5.32 -7.02 -27.42
CA TYR A 220 -5.70 -5.62 -27.31
C TYR A 220 -7.07 -5.38 -27.95
N PRO A 221 -7.99 -4.64 -27.30
CA PRO A 221 -9.27 -4.30 -27.91
C PRO A 221 -9.04 -3.51 -29.20
N GLU A 222 -9.94 -3.67 -30.18
CA GLU A 222 -9.92 -2.91 -31.42
C GLU A 222 -10.18 -1.41 -31.14
N LEU A 223 -9.11 -0.62 -30.98
CA LEU A 223 -9.14 0.81 -30.63
C LEU A 223 -9.36 1.72 -31.85
N PHE A 224 -10.28 1.38 -32.74
CA PHE A 224 -10.56 2.13 -33.97
C PHE A 224 -11.11 3.53 -33.67
N LEU A 225 -10.26 4.56 -33.67
CA LEU A 225 -10.60 5.94 -33.30
C LEU A 225 -11.75 6.52 -34.12
N TYR A 226 -11.90 6.06 -35.37
CA TYR A 226 -12.90 6.53 -36.33
C TYR A 226 -14.28 5.86 -36.21
N ASN A 227 -14.46 4.84 -35.36
CA ASN A 227 -15.71 4.06 -35.25
C ASN A 227 -16.75 4.64 -34.27
N ASN A 228 -16.65 5.93 -33.92
CA ASN A 228 -17.59 6.62 -33.05
C ASN A 228 -17.74 5.99 -31.65
N PHE A 229 -16.75 5.21 -31.22
CA PHE A 229 -16.67 4.64 -29.88
C PHE A 229 -16.36 5.72 -28.85
N THR A 230 -16.74 5.43 -27.61
CA THR A 230 -16.31 6.24 -26.46
C THR A 230 -15.09 5.59 -25.85
N PHE A 231 -14.03 6.37 -25.70
CA PHE A 231 -12.77 5.91 -25.16
C PHE A 231 -12.52 6.49 -23.77
N THR A 232 -11.88 5.69 -22.92
CA THR A 232 -11.28 6.15 -21.67
C THR A 232 -9.77 5.99 -21.79
N THR A 233 -9.04 7.06 -21.50
CA THR A 233 -7.58 7.12 -21.60
C THR A 233 -6.97 7.48 -20.25
N TRP A 234 -5.81 6.91 -19.96
CA TRP A 234 -4.97 7.27 -18.84
C TRP A 234 -3.56 7.58 -19.32
N ILE A 235 -2.95 8.64 -18.81
CA ILE A 235 -1.57 9.03 -19.12
C ILE A 235 -0.85 9.28 -17.79
N ASP A 236 0.26 8.59 -17.58
CA ASP A 236 1.13 8.80 -16.41
C ASP A 236 2.54 9.18 -16.87
N TYR A 237 3.14 10.15 -16.18
CA TYR A 237 4.56 10.45 -16.25
C TYR A 237 5.20 10.34 -14.88
N ASN A 238 6.24 9.51 -14.76
CA ASN A 238 7.04 9.38 -13.56
C ASN A 238 8.39 10.08 -13.73
N SER A 239 8.57 11.22 -13.05
CA SER A 239 9.79 12.02 -13.14
C SER A 239 11.03 11.37 -12.52
N SER A 240 10.86 10.34 -11.67
CA SER A 240 11.99 9.60 -11.09
C SER A 240 12.57 8.56 -12.05
N SER A 241 11.75 8.04 -12.97
CA SER A 241 12.17 7.05 -13.97
C SER A 241 12.20 7.61 -15.39
N ASN A 242 11.76 8.86 -15.58
CA ASN A 242 11.58 9.51 -16.88
C ASN A 242 10.70 8.68 -17.82
N LEU A 243 9.62 8.09 -17.30
CA LEU A 243 8.77 7.18 -18.06
C LEU A 243 7.39 7.79 -18.29
N ILE A 244 6.98 7.91 -19.56
CA ILE A 244 5.64 8.30 -20.01
C ILE A 244 4.91 7.03 -20.44
N GLN A 245 3.70 6.81 -19.93
CA GLN A 245 2.89 5.65 -20.27
C GLN A 245 1.45 6.06 -20.59
N VAL A 246 0.87 5.45 -21.62
CA VAL A 246 -0.49 5.71 -22.08
C VAL A 246 -1.28 4.41 -22.11
N TRP A 247 -2.47 4.41 -21.53
CA TRP A 247 -3.44 3.31 -21.58
C TRP A 247 -4.74 3.80 -22.20
N MET A 248 -5.45 2.92 -22.90
CA MET A 248 -6.70 3.27 -23.54
C MET A 248 -7.66 2.07 -23.59
N SER A 249 -8.96 2.33 -23.45
CA SER A 249 -10.02 1.33 -23.58
C SER A 249 -11.28 1.94 -24.21
N ASN A 250 -11.99 1.17 -25.04
CA ASN A 250 -13.28 1.55 -25.64
C ASN A 250 -14.50 0.88 -24.95
N SER A 251 -14.27 0.04 -23.94
CA SER A 251 -15.31 -0.81 -23.31
C SER A 251 -15.26 -0.79 -21.78
N SER A 252 -14.10 -0.48 -21.19
CA SER A 252 -13.87 -0.50 -19.75
C SER A 252 -13.61 0.91 -19.20
N LEU A 253 -14.17 1.20 -18.02
CA LEU A 253 -13.79 2.36 -17.20
C LEU A 253 -12.61 2.06 -16.27
N ILE A 254 -12.11 0.82 -16.28
CA ILE A 254 -10.95 0.37 -15.51
C ILE A 254 -9.73 0.39 -16.43
N ARG A 255 -8.63 0.99 -15.96
CA ARG A 255 -7.35 1.06 -16.66
C ARG A 255 -6.85 -0.36 -16.99
N PRO A 256 -6.53 -0.67 -18.26
CA PRO A 256 -5.93 -1.94 -18.66
C PRO A 256 -4.61 -2.24 -17.93
N SER A 257 -4.27 -3.53 -17.83
CA SER A 257 -3.03 -3.97 -17.16
C SER A 257 -1.75 -3.63 -17.92
N GLN A 258 -1.83 -3.45 -19.24
CA GLN A 258 -0.72 -3.11 -20.12
C GLN A 258 -0.95 -1.77 -20.81
N PRO A 259 0.05 -0.87 -20.86
CA PRO A 259 -0.05 0.38 -21.61
C PRO A 259 0.00 0.10 -23.12
N ILE A 260 -0.70 0.93 -23.89
CA ILE A 260 -0.61 0.94 -25.36
C ILE A 260 0.68 1.63 -25.83
N LEU A 261 1.22 2.57 -25.05
CA LEU A 261 2.48 3.26 -25.31
C LEU A 261 3.30 3.37 -24.02
N SER A 262 4.61 3.16 -24.14
CA SER A 262 5.57 3.33 -23.06
C SER A 262 6.84 3.93 -23.63
N TYR A 263 7.19 5.15 -23.20
CA TYR A 263 8.31 5.90 -23.74
C TYR A 263 9.15 6.51 -22.63
N LYS A 264 10.47 6.32 -22.69
CA LYS A 264 11.40 6.84 -21.69
C LYS A 264 12.01 8.15 -22.19
N TYR A 265 11.60 9.27 -21.60
CA TYR A 265 12.04 10.60 -21.97
C TYR A 265 12.06 11.55 -20.78
N ASP A 266 13.10 12.38 -20.70
CA ASP A 266 13.26 13.37 -19.63
C ASP A 266 12.52 14.68 -19.99
N LEU A 267 11.30 14.84 -19.47
CA LEU A 267 10.50 16.05 -19.72
C LEU A 267 11.05 17.31 -19.02
N SER A 268 12.10 17.19 -18.20
CA SER A 268 12.73 18.35 -17.57
C SER A 268 13.42 19.27 -18.57
N GLU A 269 13.76 18.82 -19.78
CA GLU A 269 14.30 19.70 -20.83
C GLU A 269 13.19 20.47 -21.57
N VAL A 270 11.97 19.94 -21.53
CA VAL A 270 10.81 20.43 -22.27
C VAL A 270 10.00 21.42 -21.42
N PHE A 271 9.60 21.01 -20.21
CA PHE A 271 8.66 21.76 -19.38
C PHE A 271 9.31 22.99 -18.75
N ASN A 272 8.56 24.07 -18.60
CA ASN A 272 8.95 25.19 -17.74
C ASN A 272 8.48 24.96 -16.29
N GLU A 273 8.72 25.92 -15.40
CA GLU A 273 8.23 25.84 -14.02
C GLU A 273 6.72 25.63 -13.96
N THR A 274 5.98 26.35 -14.80
CA THR A 274 4.54 26.21 -14.94
C THR A 274 4.15 26.02 -16.40
N MET A 275 3.22 25.12 -16.67
CA MET A 275 2.69 24.85 -18.02
C MET A 275 1.16 24.69 -17.95
N PHE A 276 0.47 24.94 -19.05
CA PHE A 276 -0.97 24.70 -19.14
C PHE A 276 -1.26 23.27 -19.58
N VAL A 277 -2.37 22.72 -19.08
CA VAL A 277 -2.87 21.39 -19.45
C VAL A 277 -4.24 21.54 -20.08
N GLY A 278 -4.53 20.79 -21.13
CA GLY A 278 -5.77 20.94 -21.87
C GLY A 278 -5.95 19.98 -23.04
N PHE A 279 -6.93 20.29 -23.87
CA PHE A 279 -7.24 19.54 -25.08
C PHE A 279 -7.39 20.48 -26.27
N SER A 280 -6.94 20.01 -27.43
CA SER A 280 -7.10 20.71 -28.70
C SER A 280 -7.55 19.72 -29.75
N ALA A 281 -8.53 20.10 -30.56
CA ALA A 281 -9.01 19.30 -31.68
C ALA A 281 -9.29 20.23 -32.84
N THR A 282 -9.00 19.78 -34.06
CA THR A 282 -9.24 20.59 -35.24
C THR A 282 -10.06 19.83 -36.26
N ASN A 283 -10.70 20.57 -37.16
CA ASN A 283 -11.29 19.98 -38.35
C ASN A 283 -10.88 20.81 -39.57
N ASN A 284 -11.05 20.24 -40.77
CA ASN A 284 -10.74 20.91 -42.02
C ASN A 284 -12.00 21.53 -42.65
N ALA A 285 -11.84 22.64 -43.38
CA ALA A 285 -12.95 23.37 -44.00
C ALA A 285 -13.52 22.68 -45.26
N SER A 286 -12.78 21.74 -45.86
CA SER A 286 -13.24 20.96 -47.01
C SER A 286 -14.31 19.94 -46.60
N GLU A 287 -15.23 19.58 -47.52
CA GLU A 287 -16.21 18.49 -47.33
C GLU A 287 -15.55 17.11 -47.04
N ASP A 288 -14.24 17.04 -47.18
CA ASP A 288 -13.37 15.92 -46.83
C ASP A 288 -12.77 16.16 -45.42
N GLY A 289 -13.27 15.47 -44.39
CA GLY A 289 -12.59 15.38 -43.08
C GLY A 289 -13.21 16.13 -41.89
N MET A 290 -14.54 16.33 -41.85
CA MET A 290 -15.21 16.90 -40.66
C MET A 290 -15.36 15.87 -39.54
N GLU A 291 -14.90 16.25 -38.36
CA GLU A 291 -15.01 15.47 -37.13
C GLU A 291 -15.59 16.29 -35.98
N GLY A 292 -16.33 15.60 -35.14
CA GLY A 292 -16.79 16.10 -33.85
C GLY A 292 -15.95 15.49 -32.74
N HIS A 293 -15.59 16.29 -31.75
CA HIS A 293 -14.73 15.84 -30.66
C HIS A 293 -15.37 16.26 -29.34
N VAL A 294 -15.72 15.28 -28.52
CA VAL A 294 -16.42 15.51 -27.26
C VAL A 294 -15.67 14.89 -26.10
N LEU A 295 -15.58 15.65 -25.01
CA LEU A 295 -14.97 15.28 -23.74
C LEU A 295 -16.07 15.16 -22.67
N TYR A 296 -16.16 14.00 -22.04
CA TYR A 296 -17.18 13.66 -21.04
C TYR A 296 -16.70 13.81 -19.61
N SER A 297 -15.41 13.50 -19.36
CA SER A 297 -14.80 13.62 -18.03
C SER A 297 -13.30 13.89 -18.15
N TRP A 298 -12.73 14.50 -17.11
CA TRP A 298 -11.30 14.80 -17.04
C TRP A 298 -10.81 14.93 -15.60
N ASN A 299 -9.84 14.10 -15.23
CA ASN A 299 -9.15 14.12 -13.95
C ASN A 299 -7.65 14.30 -14.19
N PHE A 300 -7.00 15.12 -13.36
CA PHE A 300 -5.58 15.39 -13.47
C PHE A 300 -4.97 15.53 -12.08
N THR A 301 -3.75 15.03 -11.89
CA THR A 301 -2.96 15.20 -10.67
C THR A 301 -1.49 15.38 -11.03
N ALA A 302 -0.85 16.42 -10.52
CA ALA A 302 0.59 16.61 -10.55
C ALA A 302 1.14 16.69 -9.12
N TYR A 303 2.26 16.01 -8.87
CA TYR A 303 2.88 15.92 -7.56
C TYR A 303 4.39 15.79 -7.68
N PHE A 304 5.12 16.33 -6.71
CA PHE A 304 6.56 16.13 -6.63
C PHE A 304 6.85 14.86 -5.83
N PRO A 305 7.63 13.90 -6.38
CA PRO A 305 8.06 12.73 -5.63
C PRO A 305 8.82 13.14 -4.36
N LEU A 306 8.74 12.34 -3.30
CA LEU A 306 9.46 12.60 -2.06
C LEU A 306 10.97 12.64 -2.31
N TYR A 307 11.52 13.85 -2.40
CA TYR A 307 12.94 14.08 -2.60
C TYR A 307 13.73 13.53 -1.40
N ARG A 308 14.43 12.42 -1.60
CA ARG A 308 15.39 11.88 -0.63
C ARG A 308 16.75 12.48 -0.98
N GLU A 309 17.10 13.59 -0.34
CA GLU A 309 18.45 14.20 -0.44
C GLU A 309 19.52 13.10 -0.37
N PRO A 310 20.37 12.94 -1.39
CA PRO A 310 21.56 12.11 -1.26
C PRO A 310 22.45 12.76 -0.20
N LYS A 311 22.75 12.06 0.89
CA LYS A 311 23.57 12.57 2.01
C LYS A 311 24.90 13.13 1.50
N LYS A 312 24.97 14.43 1.23
CA LYS A 312 26.23 15.16 1.11
C LYS A 312 26.70 15.50 2.52
N PHE A 313 27.79 14.86 2.92
CA PHE A 313 28.47 15.11 4.18
C PHE A 313 29.16 16.47 4.11
N ALA A 314 28.57 17.53 4.69
CA ALA A 314 29.29 18.78 4.94
C ALA A 314 28.66 19.65 6.06
N HIS A 315 29.49 19.96 7.07
CA HIS A 315 29.44 21.09 8.01
C HIS A 315 28.33 21.24 9.08
N GLY A 316 27.63 20.18 9.47
CA GLY A 316 26.67 20.20 10.60
C GLY A 316 27.22 19.83 11.99
N LEU A 317 28.53 19.72 12.19
CA LEU A 317 29.11 18.99 13.33
C LEU A 317 29.12 19.72 14.70
N ARG A 318 28.49 20.89 14.87
CA ARG A 318 28.56 21.62 16.15
C ARG A 318 27.32 21.46 17.04
N ILE A 319 26.14 21.25 16.44
CA ILE A 319 24.88 21.20 17.18
C ILE A 319 24.72 19.90 18.01
N PRO A 320 25.09 18.70 17.50
CA PRO A 320 24.94 17.46 18.27
C PRO A 320 25.84 17.41 19.52
N PHE A 321 27.05 17.99 19.45
CA PHE A 321 27.99 18.01 20.57
C PHE A 321 27.56 18.96 21.69
N ILE A 322 26.92 20.08 21.35
CA ILE A 322 26.37 21.01 22.35
C ILE A 322 25.18 20.36 23.05
N ILE A 323 24.29 19.68 22.31
CA ILE A 323 23.14 18.96 22.87
C ILE A 323 23.61 17.81 23.77
N ALA A 324 24.62 17.04 23.35
CA ALA A 324 25.19 15.96 24.14
C ALA A 324 25.86 16.48 25.43
N GLY A 325 26.59 17.60 25.36
CA GLY A 325 27.21 18.23 26.52
C GLY A 325 26.19 18.73 27.54
N VAL A 326 25.09 19.35 27.08
CA VAL A 326 23.99 19.80 27.94
C VAL A 326 23.28 18.60 28.59
N LEU A 327 22.97 17.54 27.82
CA LEU A 327 22.37 16.31 28.37
C LEU A 327 23.25 15.64 29.43
N LEU A 328 24.57 15.56 29.20
CA LEU A 328 25.52 15.04 30.18
C LEU A 328 25.54 15.86 31.47
N SER A 329 25.50 17.19 31.36
CA SER A 329 25.47 18.08 32.53
C SER A 329 24.18 17.93 33.35
N VAL A 330 23.02 17.75 32.69
CA VAL A 330 21.73 17.54 33.35
C VAL A 330 21.69 16.18 34.07
N ILE A 331 22.22 15.13 33.45
CA ILE A 331 22.34 13.80 34.07
C ILE A 331 23.25 13.88 35.30
N LEU A 332 24.37 14.59 35.23
CA LEU A 332 25.29 14.74 36.35
C LEU A 332 24.62 15.47 37.53
N ILE A 333 23.88 16.55 37.27
CA ILE A 333 23.12 17.30 38.29
C ILE A 333 22.03 16.41 38.91
N PHE A 334 21.36 15.57 38.11
CA PHE A 334 20.36 14.62 38.61
C PHE A 334 20.98 13.53 39.49
N CYS A 335 22.15 12.99 39.10
CA CYS A 335 22.88 12.01 39.90
C CYS A 335 23.37 12.60 41.23
N VAL A 336 23.91 13.83 41.22
CA VAL A 336 24.37 14.52 42.45
C VAL A 336 23.19 14.84 43.36
N SER A 337 22.09 15.37 42.83
CA SER A 337 20.88 15.65 43.62
C SER A 337 20.24 14.39 44.19
N PHE A 338 20.20 13.28 43.44
CA PHE A 338 19.76 11.98 43.94
C PHE A 338 20.68 11.42 45.03
N PHE A 339 22.00 11.58 44.90
CA PHE A 339 22.96 11.13 45.90
C PHE A 339 22.85 11.92 47.21
N LEU A 340 22.65 13.25 47.11
CA LEU A 340 22.39 14.12 48.27
C LEU A 340 21.03 13.83 48.91
N TRP A 341 20.01 13.51 48.10
CA TRP A 341 18.69 13.08 48.58
C TRP A 341 18.75 11.74 49.32
N ARG A 342 19.52 10.75 48.81
CA ARG A 342 19.77 9.48 49.51
C ARG A 342 20.52 9.67 50.82
N ARG A 343 21.50 10.59 50.88
CA ARG A 343 22.17 10.95 52.14
C ARG A 343 21.21 11.56 53.17
N LYS A 344 20.20 12.32 52.71
CA LYS A 344 19.17 12.92 53.57
C LYS A 344 18.13 11.91 54.06
N ILE A 345 17.89 10.83 53.30
CA ILE A 345 16.93 9.76 53.65
C ILE A 345 17.54 8.65 54.52
N SER A 346 18.86 8.59 54.66
CA SER A 346 19.53 7.62 55.55
C SER A 346 19.45 7.94 57.05
N SER A 347 18.66 8.93 57.47
CA SER A 347 18.41 9.27 58.88
C SER A 347 16.91 9.24 59.21
N SER A 348 16.27 8.09 59.14
CA SER A 348 15.17 7.68 60.04
C SER A 348 14.75 6.23 59.76
N LYS A 349 14.45 5.48 60.82
CA LYS A 349 14.16 4.03 60.84
C LYS A 349 12.69 3.70 60.53
N SER A 350 12.47 2.44 60.05
CA SER A 350 11.26 1.55 60.18
C SER A 350 9.93 2.00 59.54
N HIS A 351 9.01 1.20 58.97
CA HIS A 351 8.72 -0.24 58.81
C HIS A 351 7.68 -0.42 57.63
N PRO A 352 7.28 -1.65 57.20
CA PRO A 352 6.84 -1.96 55.83
C PRO A 352 5.31 -1.97 55.62
N LEU A 353 4.86 -1.73 54.38
CA LEU A 353 3.52 -2.10 53.91
C LEU A 353 3.58 -2.64 52.46
N VAL A 354 3.00 -3.82 52.31
CA VAL A 354 2.89 -4.63 51.09
C VAL A 354 1.71 -4.12 50.25
N MET A 355 1.96 -3.85 48.97
CA MET A 355 1.03 -4.07 47.86
C MET A 355 1.85 -4.23 46.58
N GLY A 356 1.91 -5.44 46.04
CA GLY A 356 2.67 -5.77 44.84
C GLY A 356 1.85 -5.60 43.56
N PRO A 357 2.48 -5.24 42.43
CA PRO A 357 2.10 -5.73 41.13
C PRO A 357 2.87 -7.02 40.85
N PHE A 358 2.15 -8.05 40.43
CA PHE A 358 2.68 -9.31 39.90
C PHE A 358 3.68 -9.02 38.77
N SER A 359 4.97 -9.00 39.10
CA SER A 359 6.06 -9.16 38.15
C SER A 359 6.57 -10.59 38.38
N GLY A 360 5.90 -11.55 37.74
CA GLY A 360 6.43 -12.91 37.68
C GLY A 360 7.77 -12.85 36.96
N SER A 361 8.86 -12.99 37.70
CA SER A 361 10.16 -13.36 37.15
C SER A 361 9.95 -14.63 36.33
N VAL A 362 10.05 -14.52 35.01
CA VAL A 362 9.86 -15.67 34.11
C VAL A 362 11.17 -16.45 34.11
N THR A 363 11.31 -17.40 35.02
CA THR A 363 12.45 -18.33 35.05
C THR A 363 12.28 -19.38 33.95
N VAL A 364 13.33 -19.62 33.16
CA VAL A 364 13.42 -20.74 32.22
C VAL A 364 13.17 -22.06 32.97
N PRO A 365 12.34 -22.99 32.44
CA PRO A 365 12.05 -24.24 33.12
C PRO A 365 13.35 -25.03 33.37
N SER A 366 13.54 -25.57 34.57
CA SER A 366 14.69 -26.42 34.89
C SER A 366 14.65 -27.70 34.04
N ASN A 367 15.82 -28.28 33.74
CA ASN A 367 16.08 -29.40 32.79
C ASN A 367 15.15 -30.65 32.89
N HIS A 368 14.29 -30.73 33.90
CA HIS A 368 13.40 -31.86 34.20
C HIS A 368 11.90 -31.58 34.01
N SER A 369 11.50 -30.40 33.51
CA SER A 369 10.09 -29.95 33.54
C SER A 369 9.33 -30.01 32.21
N LEU A 370 10.00 -30.35 31.09
CA LEU A 370 9.37 -30.50 29.77
C LEU A 370 9.48 -31.95 29.29
N PRO A 371 8.43 -32.78 29.49
CA PRO A 371 8.44 -34.15 28.97
C PRO A 371 8.51 -34.10 27.44
N TYR A 372 9.33 -34.97 26.84
CA TYR A 372 9.50 -35.19 25.40
C TYR A 372 10.34 -34.20 24.58
N THR A 373 10.98 -33.19 25.18
CA THR A 373 11.95 -32.32 24.48
C THR A 373 13.36 -32.53 25.01
N ALA A 374 14.33 -32.76 24.14
CA ALA A 374 15.73 -32.96 24.54
C ALA A 374 16.41 -31.62 24.89
N HIS A 375 17.22 -31.61 25.96
CA HIS A 375 18.13 -30.50 26.23
C HIS A 375 19.45 -30.74 25.51
N TYR A 376 19.85 -29.84 24.63
CA TYR A 376 21.13 -29.88 23.93
C TYR A 376 22.12 -28.89 24.55
N SER A 377 23.37 -29.29 24.66
CA SER A 377 24.44 -28.35 25.02
C SER A 377 24.82 -27.46 23.84
N LEU A 378 25.28 -26.24 24.11
CA LEU A 378 25.74 -25.32 23.06
C LEU A 378 26.91 -25.92 22.27
N LYS A 379 27.76 -26.71 22.94
CA LYS A 379 28.88 -27.44 22.30
C LYS A 379 28.39 -28.43 21.24
N GLN A 380 27.33 -29.20 21.55
CA GLN A 380 26.74 -30.15 20.60
C GLN A 380 26.17 -29.42 19.38
N LEU A 381 25.43 -28.33 19.59
CA LEU A 381 24.81 -27.59 18.49
C LEU A 381 25.84 -26.85 17.63
N LYS A 382 26.91 -26.30 18.23
CA LYS A 382 28.05 -25.75 17.49
C LYS A 382 28.73 -26.82 16.63
N LYS A 383 28.99 -28.01 17.17
CA LYS A 383 29.56 -29.12 16.39
C LYS A 383 28.63 -29.52 15.23
N ALA A 384 27.34 -29.68 15.50
CA ALA A 384 26.35 -30.10 14.51
C ALA A 384 26.16 -29.11 13.35
N THR A 385 26.34 -27.81 13.61
CA THR A 385 26.11 -26.71 12.65
C THR A 385 27.40 -26.13 12.07
N ASN A 386 28.56 -26.76 12.32
CA ASN A 386 29.88 -26.23 11.97
C ASN A 386 30.08 -24.78 12.48
N ASN A 387 29.96 -24.61 13.79
CA ASN A 387 30.04 -23.33 14.51
C ASN A 387 29.04 -22.27 14.03
N PHE A 388 27.81 -22.66 13.67
CA PHE A 388 26.82 -21.76 13.08
C PHE A 388 27.34 -21.05 11.83
N GLY A 389 28.10 -21.76 10.99
CA GLY A 389 28.68 -21.20 9.77
C GLY A 389 27.62 -20.80 8.75
N ASP A 390 27.87 -19.71 8.02
CA ASP A 390 26.91 -19.11 7.08
C ASP A 390 26.47 -20.07 5.97
N SER A 391 27.33 -21.02 5.58
CA SER A 391 27.02 -22.06 4.58
C SER A 391 25.89 -22.99 5.00
N ASN A 392 25.56 -23.05 6.29
CA ASN A 392 24.50 -23.88 6.85
C ASN A 392 23.20 -23.10 7.08
N ILE A 393 23.14 -21.80 6.78
CA ILE A 393 21.91 -21.01 6.93
C ILE A 393 20.88 -21.49 5.89
N ILE A 394 19.72 -21.92 6.39
CA ILE A 394 18.57 -22.34 5.57
C ILE A 394 17.40 -21.37 5.65
N GLY A 395 17.45 -20.41 6.56
CA GLY A 395 16.47 -19.34 6.68
C GLY A 395 16.98 -18.21 7.57
N GLU A 396 16.64 -16.99 7.21
CA GLU A 396 16.88 -15.80 8.02
C GLU A 396 15.57 -15.06 8.25
N GLY A 397 15.20 -14.88 9.52
CA GLY A 397 14.06 -14.08 9.94
C GLY A 397 14.49 -12.75 10.57
N GLY A 398 13.51 -11.91 10.93
CA GLY A 398 13.78 -10.65 11.62
C GLY A 398 14.45 -10.81 12.99
N PHE A 399 14.20 -11.95 13.67
CA PHE A 399 14.64 -12.18 15.05
C PHE A 399 15.48 -13.46 15.22
N SER A 400 15.69 -14.26 14.17
CA SER A 400 16.44 -15.53 14.26
C SER A 400 17.16 -15.89 12.97
N TYR A 401 18.20 -16.71 13.10
CA TYR A 401 18.78 -17.50 12.03
C TYR A 401 18.37 -18.96 12.19
N VAL A 402 18.12 -19.65 11.09
CA VAL A 402 17.85 -21.09 11.07
C VAL A 402 18.99 -21.79 10.33
N TYR A 403 19.68 -22.68 11.03
CA TYR A 403 20.80 -23.44 10.49
C TYR A 403 20.41 -24.90 10.26
N LYS A 404 20.89 -25.49 9.17
CA LYS A 404 20.93 -26.94 9.03
C LYS A 404 22.07 -27.49 9.88
N GLY A 405 21.79 -28.56 10.62
CA GLY A 405 22.80 -29.28 11.39
C GLY A 405 22.67 -30.79 11.21
N ILE A 406 23.75 -31.50 11.52
CA ILE A 406 23.79 -32.96 11.56
C ILE A 406 24.31 -33.36 12.95
N LEU A 407 23.48 -34.05 13.73
CA LEU A 407 23.86 -34.58 15.03
C LEU A 407 24.85 -35.75 14.87
N GLU A 408 25.54 -36.13 15.95
CA GLU A 408 26.52 -37.23 15.92
C GLU A 408 25.91 -38.58 15.55
N ASP A 409 24.61 -38.76 15.82
CA ASP A 409 23.82 -39.94 15.44
C ASP A 409 23.35 -39.92 13.98
N GLY A 410 23.75 -38.90 13.20
CA GLY A 410 23.40 -38.74 11.80
C GLY A 410 22.05 -38.07 11.53
N ARG A 411 21.26 -37.74 12.57
CA ARG A 411 19.98 -37.05 12.37
C ARG A 411 20.19 -35.62 11.88
N MET A 412 19.46 -35.25 10.83
CA MET A 412 19.42 -33.88 10.32
C MET A 412 18.44 -33.02 11.13
N ILE A 413 18.93 -31.89 11.62
CA ILE A 413 18.17 -30.96 12.45
C ILE A 413 18.16 -29.56 11.85
N ALA A 414 17.11 -28.80 12.16
CA ALA A 414 17.02 -27.37 11.95
C ALA A 414 17.18 -26.65 13.30
N VAL A 415 18.18 -25.77 13.38
CA VAL A 415 18.59 -25.07 14.60
C VAL A 415 18.20 -23.60 14.47
N LYS A 416 17.09 -23.21 15.10
CA LYS A 416 16.60 -21.82 15.15
C LYS A 416 17.28 -21.11 16.31
N ARG A 417 18.28 -20.28 15.99
CA ARG A 417 19.06 -19.47 16.92
C ARG A 417 18.56 -18.03 16.90
N LEU A 418 18.12 -17.52 18.05
CA LEU A 418 17.63 -16.13 18.15
C LEU A 418 18.80 -15.13 18.03
N LYS A 419 18.59 -14.04 17.28
CA LYS A 419 19.58 -12.99 17.04
C LYS A 419 19.91 -12.27 18.34
N VAL A 420 21.18 -11.89 18.50
CA VAL A 420 21.62 -11.06 19.63
C VAL A 420 21.08 -9.63 19.45
N SER A 421 19.94 -9.33 20.07
CA SER A 421 19.30 -8.01 20.12
C SER A 421 19.83 -7.13 21.27
N LEU A 422 19.75 -5.80 21.11
CA LEU A 422 19.97 -4.81 22.19
C LEU A 422 18.90 -4.89 23.31
N HIS A 423 17.80 -5.60 23.07
CA HIS A 423 16.68 -5.76 24.00
C HIS A 423 16.57 -7.22 24.46
N LYS A 424 17.31 -7.56 25.53
CA LYS A 424 17.38 -8.91 26.12
C LYS A 424 16.00 -9.47 26.48
N ASP A 425 15.14 -8.65 27.08
CA ASP A 425 13.81 -9.06 27.55
C ASP A 425 12.87 -9.56 26.44
N LYS A 426 12.94 -8.96 25.25
CA LYS A 426 12.09 -9.36 24.11
C LYS A 426 12.50 -10.74 23.57
N ARG A 427 13.81 -11.00 23.50
CA ARG A 427 14.39 -12.27 23.03
C ARG A 427 13.99 -13.43 23.94
N GLU A 428 14.11 -13.21 25.25
CA GLU A 428 13.76 -14.21 26.26
C GLU A 428 12.25 -14.48 26.28
N ALA A 429 11.42 -13.45 26.10
CA ALA A 429 9.97 -13.62 25.99
C ALA A 429 9.54 -14.45 24.76
N GLU A 430 10.15 -14.24 23.58
CA GLU A 430 9.85 -15.04 22.37
C GLU A 430 10.29 -16.50 22.54
N PHE A 431 11.51 -16.73 23.04
CA PHE A 431 12.02 -18.07 23.33
C PHE A 431 11.10 -18.82 24.31
N ILE A 432 10.80 -18.20 25.45
CA ILE A 432 9.99 -18.83 26.49
C ILE A 432 8.56 -19.06 26.02
N SER A 433 8.00 -18.12 25.24
CA SER A 433 6.67 -18.29 24.66
C SER A 433 6.60 -19.50 23.74
N GLU A 434 7.52 -19.56 22.76
CA GLU A 434 7.57 -20.68 21.81
C GLU A 434 7.80 -21.99 22.56
N LEU A 435 8.77 -22.05 23.48
CA LEU A 435 9.06 -23.21 24.32
C LEU A 435 7.82 -23.70 25.09
N LYS A 436 7.11 -22.79 25.79
CA LYS A 436 5.94 -23.15 26.61
C LYS A 436 4.74 -23.64 25.80
N VAL A 437 4.50 -23.02 24.65
CA VAL A 437 3.36 -23.34 23.78
C VAL A 437 3.65 -24.65 23.04
N ILE A 438 4.78 -24.74 22.33
CA ILE A 438 5.04 -25.87 21.43
C ILE A 438 5.41 -27.17 22.17
N SER A 439 5.92 -27.10 23.40
CA SER A 439 6.31 -28.30 24.15
C SER A 439 5.13 -29.19 24.51
N ASN A 440 3.93 -28.61 24.64
CA ASN A 440 2.74 -29.30 25.15
C ASN A 440 1.68 -29.56 24.07
N ILE A 441 1.95 -29.18 22.82
CA ILE A 441 1.00 -29.27 21.71
C ILE A 441 1.46 -30.36 20.76
N ARG A 442 0.54 -31.26 20.38
CA ARG A 442 0.83 -32.34 19.43
C ARG A 442 -0.27 -32.46 18.41
N HIS A 443 0.09 -32.22 17.15
CA HIS A 443 -0.81 -32.34 16.03
C HIS A 443 -0.05 -32.73 14.76
N ARG A 444 -0.66 -33.55 13.91
CA ARG A 444 -0.03 -34.05 12.67
C ARG A 444 0.41 -32.93 11.71
N ASN A 445 -0.24 -31.76 11.80
CA ASN A 445 0.02 -30.59 10.95
C ASN A 445 0.72 -29.44 11.69
N LEU A 446 1.34 -29.70 12.86
CA LEU A 446 2.16 -28.73 13.59
C LEU A 446 3.60 -29.19 13.67
N LEU A 447 4.55 -28.25 13.52
CA LEU A 447 5.97 -28.54 13.61
C LEU A 447 6.36 -28.83 15.08
N GLN A 448 6.66 -30.10 15.37
CA GLN A 448 7.04 -30.53 16.70
C GLN A 448 8.46 -30.06 17.08
N LEU A 449 8.61 -29.46 18.26
CA LEU A 449 9.91 -29.17 18.86
C LEU A 449 10.59 -30.46 19.31
N GLU A 450 11.82 -30.69 18.85
CA GLU A 450 12.63 -31.84 19.27
C GLU A 450 13.50 -31.53 20.50
N GLY A 451 13.94 -30.29 20.64
CA GLY A 451 14.73 -29.88 21.79
C GLY A 451 15.08 -28.41 21.82
N TRP A 452 15.86 -28.02 22.82
CA TRP A 452 16.21 -26.63 23.08
C TRP A 452 17.58 -26.52 23.76
N CYS A 453 18.14 -25.32 23.73
CA CYS A 453 19.37 -24.95 24.42
C CYS A 453 19.26 -23.51 24.92
N HIS A 454 19.57 -23.30 26.20
CA HIS A 454 19.68 -21.96 26.79
C HIS A 454 20.96 -21.86 27.62
N GLU A 455 22.06 -21.46 26.98
CA GLU A 455 23.40 -21.42 27.58
C GLU A 455 24.16 -20.16 27.13
N SER A 456 24.89 -19.50 28.03
CA SER A 456 25.78 -18.38 27.68
C SER A 456 25.12 -17.26 26.84
N GLU A 457 23.88 -16.88 27.20
CA GLU A 457 23.03 -15.90 26.48
C GLU A 457 22.50 -16.34 25.10
N GLU A 458 22.75 -17.57 24.70
CA GLU A 458 22.16 -18.20 23.52
C GLU A 458 20.79 -18.79 23.87
N ALA A 459 19.80 -18.52 23.03
CA ALA A 459 18.46 -19.10 23.11
C ALA A 459 18.17 -19.79 21.77
N ILE A 460 18.12 -21.12 21.79
CA ILE A 460 18.10 -21.95 20.60
C ILE A 460 17.02 -23.02 20.69
N LEU A 461 16.26 -23.17 19.62
CA LEU A 461 15.24 -24.19 19.45
C LEU A 461 15.67 -25.16 18.33
N VAL A 462 15.41 -26.45 18.53
CA VAL A 462 15.83 -27.54 17.65
C VAL A 462 14.62 -28.29 17.14
N TYR A 463 14.53 -28.41 15.82
CA TYR A 463 13.47 -29.12 15.11
C TYR A 463 14.04 -30.16 14.15
N LYS A 464 13.20 -31.09 13.71
CA LYS A 464 13.53 -31.95 12.57
C LYS A 464 13.76 -31.11 11.31
N PHE A 465 14.80 -31.41 10.54
CA PHE A 465 15.02 -30.76 9.25
C PHE A 465 14.00 -31.23 8.20
N MET A 466 13.30 -30.30 7.56
CA MET A 466 12.36 -30.56 6.48
C MET A 466 13.02 -30.29 5.13
N SER A 467 13.25 -31.34 4.33
CA SER A 467 14.05 -31.23 3.09
C SER A 467 13.35 -30.42 1.98
N LYS A 468 12.01 -30.47 1.95
CA LYS A 468 11.18 -29.72 0.98
C LYS A 468 11.16 -28.22 1.30
N GLY A 469 11.41 -27.82 2.55
CA GLY A 469 11.46 -26.43 2.97
C GLY A 469 10.07 -25.80 3.15
N SER A 470 10.00 -24.47 3.08
CA SER A 470 8.77 -23.70 3.28
C SER A 470 7.91 -23.62 2.02
N LEU A 471 6.59 -23.54 2.21
CA LEU A 471 5.59 -23.38 1.15
C LEU A 471 5.86 -22.17 0.24
N VAL A 472 6.40 -21.07 0.76
CA VAL A 472 6.81 -19.90 -0.04
C VAL A 472 7.71 -20.25 -1.23
N GLN A 473 8.58 -21.27 -1.09
CA GLN A 473 9.49 -21.70 -2.17
C GLN A 473 8.73 -22.30 -3.36
N TYR A 474 7.52 -22.79 -3.14
CA TYR A 474 6.67 -23.42 -4.14
C TYR A 474 5.64 -22.46 -4.74
N ILE A 475 5.19 -21.46 -3.96
CA ILE A 475 4.26 -20.44 -4.46
C ILE A 475 5.00 -19.36 -5.28
N TYR A 476 6.18 -18.90 -4.82
CA TYR A 476 6.91 -17.77 -5.46
C TYR A 476 8.32 -18.10 -5.98
N GLY A 477 8.85 -19.28 -5.67
CA GLY A 477 10.24 -19.61 -5.99
C GLY A 477 10.43 -20.06 -7.44
N ASN A 478 11.55 -19.66 -8.05
CA ASN A 478 11.96 -20.11 -9.39
C ASN A 478 12.58 -21.52 -9.43
N MET A 479 12.66 -22.24 -8.30
CA MET A 479 13.61 -23.37 -8.15
C MET A 479 12.99 -24.75 -7.89
N LYS A 480 11.69 -24.90 -7.64
CA LYS A 480 11.06 -26.21 -7.40
C LYS A 480 9.69 -26.23 -8.07
N GLY A 481 9.36 -27.31 -8.78
CA GLY A 481 8.16 -27.41 -9.62
C GLY A 481 6.85 -26.97 -8.94
N SER A 482 5.86 -26.62 -9.76
CA SER A 482 4.54 -26.17 -9.30
C SER A 482 3.84 -27.25 -8.45
N LEU A 483 3.20 -26.85 -7.35
CA LEU A 483 2.34 -27.75 -6.59
C LEU A 483 1.05 -28.01 -7.35
N SER A 484 0.67 -29.29 -7.46
CA SER A 484 -0.62 -29.70 -8.03
C SER A 484 -1.79 -29.12 -7.23
N SER A 485 -2.93 -28.96 -7.90
CA SER A 485 -4.21 -28.56 -7.28
C SER A 485 -4.53 -29.38 -6.01
N ASN A 486 -4.45 -30.70 -6.08
CA ASN A 486 -4.75 -31.59 -4.95
C ASN A 486 -3.78 -31.39 -3.78
N THR A 487 -2.49 -31.20 -4.07
CA THR A 487 -1.49 -30.92 -3.03
C THR A 487 -1.79 -29.60 -2.33
N ARG A 488 -2.18 -28.56 -3.09
CA ARG A 488 -2.55 -27.26 -2.53
C ARG A 488 -3.78 -27.35 -1.63
N LEU A 489 -4.83 -28.06 -2.05
CA LEU A 489 -6.03 -28.31 -1.21
C LEU A 489 -5.68 -29.07 0.08
N LYS A 490 -4.85 -30.11 -0.02
CA LYS A 490 -4.34 -30.87 1.13
C LYS A 490 -3.57 -29.98 2.10
N ILE A 491 -2.75 -29.05 1.59
CA ILE A 491 -2.04 -28.07 2.41
C ILE A 491 -3.02 -27.18 3.17
N LEU A 492 -4.02 -26.61 2.49
CA LEU A 492 -5.02 -25.75 3.13
C LEU A 492 -5.83 -26.49 4.20
N ALA A 493 -6.28 -27.71 3.91
CA ALA A 493 -7.00 -28.55 4.87
C ALA A 493 -6.15 -28.89 6.11
N GLY A 494 -4.88 -29.24 5.93
CA GLY A 494 -3.98 -29.56 7.04
C GLY A 494 -3.70 -28.34 7.94
N ILE A 495 -3.53 -27.15 7.35
CA ILE A 495 -3.35 -25.91 8.14
C ILE A 495 -4.64 -25.49 8.82
N ALA A 496 -5.80 -25.65 8.18
CA ALA A 496 -7.08 -25.40 8.82
C ALA A 496 -7.27 -26.29 10.05
N SER A 497 -6.98 -27.58 9.91
CA SER A 497 -7.02 -28.57 10.99
C SER A 497 -6.05 -28.23 12.14
N ALA A 498 -4.84 -27.74 11.82
CA ALA A 498 -3.91 -27.27 12.83
C ALA A 498 -4.45 -26.07 13.64
N LEU A 499 -5.04 -25.08 12.97
CA LEU A 499 -5.59 -23.90 13.64
C LEU A 499 -6.86 -24.22 14.44
N GLU A 500 -7.72 -25.11 13.95
CA GLU A 500 -8.87 -25.61 14.72
C GLU A 500 -8.42 -26.26 16.03
N TYR A 501 -7.37 -27.09 15.96
CA TYR A 501 -6.79 -27.73 17.14
C TYR A 501 -6.21 -26.70 18.12
N LEU A 502 -5.52 -25.67 17.64
CA LEU A 502 -4.98 -24.59 18.49
C LEU A 502 -6.10 -23.76 19.13
N HIS A 503 -7.18 -23.50 18.42
CA HIS A 503 -8.28 -22.64 18.90
C HIS A 503 -9.25 -23.36 19.84
N PHE A 504 -9.50 -24.66 19.62
CA PHE A 504 -10.55 -25.41 20.31
C PHE A 504 -10.12 -26.77 20.90
N GLY A 505 -8.99 -27.34 20.46
CA GLY A 505 -8.59 -28.70 20.80
C GLY A 505 -7.83 -28.86 22.12
N LEU A 506 -7.39 -27.76 22.74
CA LEU A 506 -6.48 -27.75 23.89
C LEU A 506 -7.12 -27.34 25.22
N GLY A 507 -8.43 -27.06 25.25
CA GLY A 507 -9.15 -26.57 26.43
C GLY A 507 -8.95 -25.07 26.70
N ASP A 508 -7.77 -24.53 26.40
CA ASP A 508 -7.48 -23.10 26.28
C ASP A 508 -7.23 -22.73 24.80
N CYS A 509 -7.54 -21.48 24.43
CA CYS A 509 -7.32 -21.00 23.07
C CYS A 509 -5.86 -20.56 22.88
N VAL A 510 -5.14 -21.17 21.93
CA VAL A 510 -3.79 -20.76 21.54
C VAL A 510 -3.87 -19.95 20.24
N LEU A 511 -3.51 -18.67 20.32
CA LEU A 511 -3.38 -17.81 19.13
C LEU A 511 -1.99 -17.95 18.53
N HIS A 512 -1.90 -18.23 17.23
CA HIS A 512 -0.64 -18.35 16.50
C HIS A 512 -0.03 -16.97 16.17
N ARG A 513 -0.85 -16.04 15.67
CA ARG A 513 -0.54 -14.62 15.36
C ARG A 513 0.39 -14.35 14.19
N ASP A 514 0.96 -15.38 13.58
CA ASP A 514 1.82 -15.25 12.39
C ASP A 514 1.59 -16.35 11.34
N VAL A 515 0.31 -16.61 11.01
CA VAL A 515 -0.06 -17.57 9.97
C VAL A 515 0.30 -17.00 8.59
N LYS A 516 1.25 -17.62 7.89
CA LYS A 516 1.71 -17.22 6.55
C LYS A 516 2.44 -18.35 5.84
N ALA A 517 2.58 -18.27 4.51
CA ALA A 517 3.21 -19.33 3.71
C ALA A 517 4.69 -19.58 4.09
N ALA A 518 5.40 -18.58 4.63
CA ALA A 518 6.79 -18.74 5.08
C ALA A 518 6.92 -19.65 6.32
N ASN A 519 5.84 -19.73 7.12
CA ASN A 519 5.78 -20.50 8.36
C ASN A 519 5.15 -21.89 8.16
N VAL A 520 4.77 -22.24 6.93
CA VAL A 520 4.28 -23.59 6.57
C VAL A 520 5.44 -24.36 5.95
N LEU A 521 5.93 -25.39 6.64
CA LEU A 521 6.92 -26.33 6.11
C LEU A 521 6.23 -27.54 5.49
N LEU A 522 6.91 -28.19 4.54
CA LEU A 522 6.43 -29.41 3.90
C LEU A 522 7.31 -30.61 4.27
N THR A 523 6.69 -31.73 4.61
CA THR A 523 7.40 -33.02 4.74
C THR A 523 7.81 -33.56 3.39
N ASP A 524 8.56 -34.67 3.36
CA ASP A 524 8.95 -35.33 2.12
C ASP A 524 7.74 -35.82 1.29
N GLU A 525 6.62 -36.10 1.96
CA GLU A 525 5.31 -36.49 1.42
C GLU A 525 4.37 -35.30 1.13
N TYR A 526 4.88 -34.06 1.20
CA TYR A 526 4.10 -32.83 1.04
C TYR A 526 2.97 -32.66 2.09
N GLU A 527 3.13 -33.21 3.29
CA GLU A 527 2.24 -32.88 4.41
C GLU A 527 2.59 -31.48 4.96
N PRO A 528 1.58 -30.62 5.23
CA PRO A 528 1.84 -29.29 5.76
C PRO A 528 2.09 -29.34 7.28
N LEU A 529 3.09 -28.59 7.73
CA LEU A 529 3.43 -28.37 9.13
C LEU A 529 3.49 -26.87 9.40
N LEU A 530 2.56 -26.35 10.20
CA LEU A 530 2.62 -24.96 10.68
C LEU A 530 3.67 -24.86 11.81
N GLY A 531 4.60 -23.92 11.67
CA GLY A 531 5.63 -23.62 12.65
C GLY A 531 5.72 -22.14 12.99
N ASP A 532 6.76 -21.80 13.76
CA ASP A 532 7.05 -20.44 14.29
C ASP A 532 6.03 -19.90 15.29
N PHE A 533 6.15 -20.37 16.54
CA PHE A 533 5.27 -19.98 17.65
C PHE A 533 5.86 -18.84 18.49
N GLY A 534 6.84 -18.10 17.97
CA GLY A 534 7.51 -17.01 18.70
C GLY A 534 6.56 -15.89 19.14
N LEU A 535 5.47 -15.68 18.39
CA LEU A 535 4.42 -14.71 18.71
C LEU A 535 3.20 -15.33 19.41
N ALA A 536 3.15 -16.65 19.54
CA ALA A 536 1.98 -17.35 20.01
C ALA A 536 1.62 -16.99 21.46
N ARG A 537 0.33 -17.07 21.82
CA ARG A 537 -0.15 -16.72 23.16
C ARG A 537 -1.31 -17.64 23.56
N LEU A 538 -1.33 -18.03 24.82
CA LEU A 538 -2.45 -18.74 25.45
C LEU A 538 -3.48 -17.73 25.95
N ILE A 539 -4.76 -17.98 25.67
CA ILE A 539 -5.89 -17.20 26.15
C ILE A 539 -6.85 -18.14 26.87
N SER A 540 -7.04 -17.92 28.18
CA SER A 540 -8.03 -18.64 28.97
C SER A 540 -9.44 -18.17 28.60
N HIS A 541 -10.36 -19.10 28.33
CA HIS A 541 -11.76 -18.78 28.04
C HIS A 541 -12.39 -18.00 29.22
N GLY A 542 -12.73 -16.73 29.00
CA GLY A 542 -13.36 -15.85 30.01
C GLY A 542 -12.64 -14.53 30.30
N GLN A 543 -11.42 -14.32 29.80
CA GLN A 543 -10.71 -13.03 29.88
C GLN A 543 -10.64 -12.36 28.50
N VAL A 544 -11.78 -11.91 27.98
CA VAL A 544 -11.85 -11.27 26.65
C VAL A 544 -11.43 -9.77 26.70
N ASP A 545 -11.43 -9.15 27.88
CA ASP A 545 -11.38 -7.69 28.02
C ASP A 545 -10.01 -7.06 28.36
N ALA A 546 -8.93 -7.84 28.49
CA ALA A 546 -7.70 -7.35 29.11
C ALA A 546 -6.40 -7.63 28.35
N ILE A 547 -6.32 -7.43 27.02
CA ILE A 547 -5.01 -7.54 26.37
C ILE A 547 -4.75 -6.51 25.26
N THR A 548 -4.28 -5.32 25.65
CA THR A 548 -3.41 -4.50 24.79
C THR A 548 -2.05 -5.19 24.68
N MET A 549 -1.82 -5.97 23.63
CA MET A 549 -0.49 -6.45 23.25
C MET A 549 0.08 -5.59 22.14
N THR A 550 1.41 -5.45 22.13
CA THR A 550 2.14 -4.85 21.00
C THR A 550 1.65 -5.45 19.69
N ALA A 551 1.21 -4.60 18.75
CA ALA A 551 0.87 -5.00 17.39
C ALA A 551 2.10 -5.68 16.77
N ALA A 552 2.07 -7.01 16.73
CA ALA A 552 3.16 -7.86 16.26
C ALA A 552 2.56 -8.91 15.33
N GLY A 553 3.18 -9.10 14.17
CA GLY A 553 2.73 -9.97 13.09
C GLY A 553 3.37 -9.54 11.77
N THR A 554 3.09 -10.26 10.69
CA THR A 554 3.63 -9.94 9.37
C THR A 554 2.67 -9.04 8.58
N THR A 555 3.16 -7.89 8.10
CA THR A 555 2.40 -6.96 7.24
C THR A 555 1.76 -7.72 6.07
N GLY A 556 0.47 -7.50 5.83
CA GLY A 556 -0.33 -8.21 4.80
C GLY A 556 -1.15 -9.38 5.35
N TYR A 557 -0.80 -9.93 6.52
CA TYR A 557 -1.53 -11.01 7.19
C TYR A 557 -2.20 -10.57 8.50
N ILE A 558 -1.83 -9.38 9.02
CA ILE A 558 -2.44 -8.82 10.22
C ILE A 558 -3.88 -8.43 9.91
N ALA A 559 -4.82 -8.84 10.76
CA ALA A 559 -6.22 -8.46 10.60
C ALA A 559 -6.45 -6.96 10.88
N PRO A 560 -7.38 -6.27 10.19
CA PRO A 560 -7.57 -4.82 10.35
C PRO A 560 -7.79 -4.39 11.81
N GLU A 561 -8.65 -5.09 12.55
CA GLU A 561 -8.97 -4.78 13.95
C GLU A 561 -7.75 -4.85 14.87
N VAL A 562 -6.77 -5.70 14.55
CA VAL A 562 -5.53 -5.82 15.31
C VAL A 562 -4.68 -4.56 15.14
N VAL A 563 -4.69 -3.97 13.94
CA VAL A 563 -3.97 -2.72 13.67
C VAL A 563 -4.57 -1.55 14.45
N PHE A 564 -5.90 -1.43 14.49
CA PHE A 564 -6.57 -0.31 15.17
C PHE A 564 -6.62 -0.47 16.69
N SER A 565 -6.94 -1.67 17.17
CA SER A 565 -7.24 -1.91 18.59
C SER A 565 -6.08 -2.54 19.36
N GLY A 566 -5.12 -3.16 18.67
CA GLY A 566 -4.08 -4.00 19.28
C GLY A 566 -4.61 -5.28 19.92
N ARG A 567 -5.91 -5.60 19.75
CA ARG A 567 -6.55 -6.78 20.33
C ARG A 567 -6.48 -7.94 19.35
N PHE A 568 -5.96 -9.07 19.83
CA PHE A 568 -5.93 -10.33 19.09
C PHE A 568 -7.04 -11.26 19.58
N SER A 569 -7.65 -11.99 18.66
CA SER A 569 -8.57 -13.09 18.92
C SER A 569 -8.29 -14.24 17.96
N ASP A 570 -8.99 -15.35 18.14
CA ASP A 570 -9.01 -16.47 17.18
C ASP A 570 -9.35 -15.99 15.77
N LYS A 571 -10.24 -14.99 15.66
CA LYS A 571 -10.61 -14.35 14.38
C LYS A 571 -9.46 -13.66 13.66
N ALA A 572 -8.43 -13.21 14.37
CA ALA A 572 -7.24 -12.64 13.74
C ALA A 572 -6.41 -13.72 13.02
N ASP A 573 -6.31 -14.93 13.61
CA ASP A 573 -5.67 -16.08 12.94
C ASP A 573 -6.51 -16.56 11.74
N VAL A 574 -7.85 -16.52 11.84
CA VAL A 574 -8.75 -16.83 10.71
C VAL A 574 -8.48 -15.88 9.53
N TYR A 575 -8.27 -14.59 9.79
CA TYR A 575 -7.91 -13.63 8.73
C TYR A 575 -6.56 -13.98 8.09
N GLY A 576 -5.52 -14.23 8.89
CA GLY A 576 -4.21 -14.64 8.38
C GLY A 576 -4.27 -15.94 7.57
N PHE A 577 -5.12 -16.90 7.98
CA PHE A 577 -5.41 -18.10 7.21
C PHE A 577 -6.11 -17.81 5.89
N GLY A 578 -7.09 -16.90 5.86
CA GLY A 578 -7.74 -16.46 4.63
C GLY A 578 -6.74 -15.87 3.62
N VAL A 579 -5.80 -15.04 4.09
CA VAL A 579 -4.73 -14.51 3.24
C VAL A 579 -3.85 -15.64 2.70
N LEU A 580 -3.46 -16.61 3.53
CA LEU A 580 -2.71 -17.80 3.11
C LEU A 580 -3.47 -18.62 2.05
N MET A 581 -4.79 -18.79 2.19
CA MET A 581 -5.62 -19.46 1.19
C MET A 581 -5.55 -18.75 -0.16
N LEU A 582 -5.65 -17.41 -0.17
CA LEU A 582 -5.51 -16.63 -1.39
C LEU A 582 -4.13 -16.75 -2.01
N GLU A 583 -3.06 -16.74 -1.20
CA GLU A 583 -1.69 -16.93 -1.71
C GLU A 583 -1.51 -18.27 -2.41
N VAL A 584 -2.02 -19.34 -1.80
CA VAL A 584 -1.98 -20.71 -2.35
C VAL A 584 -2.84 -20.82 -3.60
N ALA A 585 -4.02 -20.19 -3.64
CA ALA A 585 -4.91 -20.22 -4.80
C ALA A 585 -4.34 -19.43 -5.99
N CYS A 586 -3.81 -18.23 -5.73
CA CYS A 586 -3.45 -17.26 -6.75
C CYS A 586 -2.00 -17.38 -7.24
N GLY A 587 -1.12 -18.03 -6.46
CA GLY A 587 0.31 -18.04 -6.77
C GLY A 587 0.98 -16.67 -6.61
N ARG A 588 0.37 -15.76 -5.83
CA ARG A 588 0.80 -14.35 -5.64
C ARG A 588 1.03 -14.00 -4.18
N ARG A 589 1.96 -13.07 -3.90
CA ARG A 589 2.30 -12.62 -2.54
C ARG A 589 1.16 -11.80 -1.95
N ALA A 590 0.94 -11.90 -0.64
CA ALA A 590 -0.06 -11.09 0.07
C ALA A 590 0.13 -9.58 -0.16
N ILE A 591 1.39 -9.14 -0.22
CA ILE A 591 1.82 -7.81 -0.65
C ILE A 591 2.84 -8.00 -1.76
N ASP A 592 2.50 -7.60 -2.97
CA ASP A 592 3.42 -7.65 -4.10
C ASP A 592 4.12 -6.29 -4.26
N ASN A 593 5.42 -6.26 -3.98
CA ASN A 593 6.29 -5.10 -4.20
C ASN A 593 7.06 -5.21 -5.54
N LEU A 594 6.89 -6.31 -6.30
CA LEU A 594 7.67 -6.60 -7.50
C LEU A 594 7.03 -6.07 -8.78
N GLN A 595 5.81 -5.53 -8.72
CA GLN A 595 5.35 -4.59 -9.75
C GLN A 595 6.01 -3.25 -9.48
N LEU A 596 7.15 -3.02 -10.14
CA LEU A 596 7.98 -1.81 -10.06
C LEU A 596 7.25 -0.49 -10.43
N ASN A 597 5.92 -0.45 -10.62
CA ASN A 597 5.17 0.71 -11.10
C ASN A 597 3.67 0.78 -10.70
N THR A 598 3.21 0.12 -9.65
CA THR A 598 1.82 0.28 -9.17
C THR A 598 1.77 0.41 -7.65
N GLU A 599 0.77 1.14 -7.16
CA GLU A 599 0.38 1.15 -5.74
C GLU A 599 0.37 -0.29 -5.19
N GLN A 600 0.76 -0.48 -3.93
CA GLN A 600 0.82 -1.82 -3.30
C GLN A 600 -0.46 -2.61 -3.56
N VAL A 601 -0.45 -3.54 -4.52
CA VAL A 601 -1.62 -4.35 -4.81
C VAL A 601 -1.75 -5.36 -3.68
N ARG A 602 -2.75 -5.15 -2.81
CA ARG A 602 -3.07 -6.09 -1.74
C ARG A 602 -3.87 -7.25 -2.31
N LEU A 603 -3.37 -8.46 -2.08
CA LEU A 603 -3.97 -9.67 -2.66
C LEU A 603 -5.46 -9.80 -2.34
N VAL A 604 -5.85 -9.52 -1.09
CA VAL A 604 -7.26 -9.58 -0.63
C VAL A 604 -8.16 -8.64 -1.43
N GLU A 605 -7.73 -7.40 -1.64
CA GLU A 605 -8.50 -6.37 -2.35
C GLU A 605 -8.65 -6.70 -3.84
N TRP A 606 -7.56 -7.17 -4.46
CA TRP A 606 -7.60 -7.61 -5.85
C TRP A 606 -8.56 -8.79 -6.07
N VAL A 607 -8.51 -9.82 -5.22
CA VAL A 607 -9.44 -10.97 -5.33
C VAL A 607 -10.88 -10.56 -5.03
N TRP A 608 -11.10 -9.64 -4.08
CA TRP A 608 -12.43 -9.10 -3.79
C TRP A 608 -13.01 -8.35 -4.99
N ASN A 609 -12.21 -7.53 -5.68
CA ASN A 609 -12.67 -6.83 -6.89
C ASN A 609 -13.04 -7.81 -8.00
N LEU A 610 -12.26 -8.89 -8.20
CA LEU A 610 -12.62 -9.96 -9.13
C LEU A 610 -13.92 -10.66 -8.74
N HIS A 611 -14.17 -10.87 -7.44
CA HIS A 611 -15.43 -11.41 -6.95
C HIS A 611 -16.62 -10.49 -7.29
N VAL A 612 -16.51 -9.19 -7.00
CA VAL A 612 -17.56 -8.19 -7.28
C VAL A 612 -17.84 -8.05 -8.78
N SER A 613 -16.81 -8.17 -9.62
CA SER A 613 -16.93 -8.16 -11.08
C SER A 613 -17.36 -9.49 -11.70
N ASN A 614 -17.74 -10.49 -10.88
CA ASN A 614 -18.13 -11.84 -11.32
C ASN A 614 -17.03 -12.61 -12.10
N ASN A 615 -15.77 -12.24 -11.90
CA ASN A 615 -14.59 -12.80 -12.56
C ASN A 615 -13.66 -13.53 -11.57
N LEU A 616 -14.20 -14.05 -10.46
CA LEU A 616 -13.42 -14.62 -9.34
C LEU A 616 -12.37 -15.66 -9.76
N LEU A 617 -12.67 -16.50 -10.76
CA LEU A 617 -11.74 -17.53 -11.23
C LEU A 617 -10.49 -16.99 -11.93
N GLU A 618 -10.48 -15.72 -12.35
CA GLU A 618 -9.27 -15.06 -12.86
C GLU A 618 -8.20 -14.89 -11.77
N ALA A 619 -8.60 -15.00 -10.49
CA ALA A 619 -7.66 -14.97 -9.38
C ALA A 619 -6.73 -16.19 -9.34
N LEU A 620 -7.17 -17.34 -9.87
CA LEU A 620 -6.43 -18.59 -9.76
C LEU A 620 -5.10 -18.52 -10.51
N ASP A 621 -4.09 -19.15 -9.92
CA ASP A 621 -2.78 -19.35 -10.55
C ASP A 621 -2.97 -19.92 -11.95
N TRP A 622 -2.50 -19.18 -12.96
CA TRP A 622 -2.68 -19.54 -14.36
C TRP A 622 -2.10 -20.94 -14.68
N LYS A 623 -1.01 -21.35 -14.01
CA LYS A 623 -0.43 -22.68 -14.19
C LYS A 623 -1.38 -23.76 -13.69
N MET A 624 -2.04 -23.51 -12.56
CA MET A 624 -3.05 -24.42 -12.02
C MET A 624 -4.28 -24.48 -12.93
N ARG A 625 -4.71 -23.34 -13.47
CA ARG A 625 -5.89 -23.25 -14.36
C ARG A 625 -5.75 -24.08 -15.64
N LEU A 626 -4.53 -24.29 -16.13
CA LEU A 626 -4.25 -25.13 -17.30
C LEU A 626 -4.35 -26.64 -17.02
N GLU A 627 -4.25 -27.05 -15.76
CA GLU A 627 -4.12 -28.47 -15.35
C GLU A 627 -5.36 -29.05 -14.66
N ILE A 628 -6.29 -28.21 -14.21
CA ILE A 628 -7.44 -28.62 -13.39
C ILE A 628 -8.67 -29.01 -14.22
N SER A 629 -9.42 -30.00 -13.75
CA SER A 629 -10.71 -30.40 -14.32
C SER A 629 -11.83 -29.41 -13.97
N GLU A 630 -12.96 -29.46 -14.67
CA GLU A 630 -14.15 -28.65 -14.35
C GLU A 630 -14.62 -28.84 -12.90
N PHE A 631 -14.56 -30.08 -12.39
CA PHE A 631 -14.87 -30.38 -10.99
C PHE A 631 -13.95 -29.62 -10.02
N GLN A 632 -12.64 -29.59 -10.31
CA GLN A 632 -11.66 -28.87 -9.50
C GLN A 632 -11.80 -27.35 -9.62
N ILE A 633 -12.23 -26.83 -10.78
CA ILE A 633 -12.52 -25.39 -10.94
C ILE A 633 -13.61 -24.96 -9.94
N GLU A 634 -14.67 -25.74 -9.79
CA GLU A 634 -15.75 -25.41 -8.86
C GLU A 634 -15.32 -25.58 -7.40
N GLN A 635 -14.46 -26.56 -7.09
CA GLN A 635 -13.82 -26.65 -5.78
C GLN A 635 -13.02 -25.38 -5.46
N TRP A 636 -12.20 -24.90 -6.40
CA TRP A 636 -11.40 -23.70 -6.21
C TRP A 636 -12.22 -22.42 -6.13
N ARG A 637 -13.35 -22.33 -6.83
CA ARG A 637 -14.33 -21.25 -6.64
C ARG A 637 -14.80 -21.18 -5.19
N LYS A 638 -15.17 -22.33 -4.61
CA LYS A 638 -15.60 -22.42 -3.21
C LYS A 638 -14.47 -22.03 -2.26
N ILE A 639 -13.26 -22.52 -2.49
CA ILE A 639 -12.07 -22.15 -1.69
C ILE A 639 -11.82 -20.64 -1.71
N LEU A 640 -11.95 -19.99 -2.86
CA LEU A 640 -11.81 -18.53 -2.97
C LEU A 640 -12.91 -17.80 -2.19
N HIS A 641 -14.17 -18.25 -2.24
CA HIS A 641 -15.23 -17.67 -1.42
C HIS A 641 -14.96 -17.84 0.08
N ILE A 642 -14.56 -19.03 0.53
CA ILE A 642 -14.21 -19.29 1.94
C ILE A 642 -13.06 -18.37 2.35
N ALA A 643 -12.04 -18.22 1.51
CA ALA A 643 -10.91 -17.32 1.78
C ALA A 643 -11.36 -15.86 1.96
N LEU A 644 -12.27 -15.36 1.11
CA LEU A 644 -12.83 -14.03 1.23
C LEU A 644 -13.70 -13.86 2.50
N MET A 645 -14.45 -14.89 2.89
CA MET A 645 -15.19 -14.90 4.17
C MET A 645 -14.25 -14.82 5.38
N CYS A 646 -13.14 -15.57 5.35
CA CYS A 646 -12.08 -15.49 6.35
C CYS A 646 -11.42 -14.10 6.39
N CYS A 647 -11.28 -13.43 5.24
CA CYS A 647 -10.69 -12.10 5.11
C CYS A 647 -11.66 -10.94 5.41
N ASN A 648 -12.85 -11.19 5.97
CA ASN A 648 -13.81 -10.13 6.24
C ASN A 648 -13.23 -9.06 7.20
N PRO A 649 -13.37 -7.75 6.94
CA PRO A 649 -12.91 -6.70 7.85
C PRO A 649 -13.51 -6.79 9.25
N SER A 650 -14.76 -7.27 9.35
CA SER A 650 -15.42 -7.49 10.64
C SER A 650 -15.05 -8.87 11.21
N PRO A 651 -14.45 -8.96 12.41
CA PRO A 651 -14.11 -10.24 13.05
C PRO A 651 -15.31 -11.15 13.26
N ASP A 652 -16.46 -10.58 13.62
CA ASP A 652 -17.69 -11.31 13.92
C ASP A 652 -18.31 -11.95 12.66
N ALA A 653 -18.01 -11.41 11.48
CA ALA A 653 -18.48 -11.93 10.21
C ALA A 653 -17.60 -13.08 9.67
N ARG A 654 -16.41 -13.30 10.24
CA ARG A 654 -15.53 -14.41 9.84
C ARG A 654 -16.05 -15.71 10.44
N PRO A 655 -15.97 -16.85 9.74
CA PRO A 655 -16.24 -18.16 10.33
C PRO A 655 -15.23 -18.48 11.44
N ASN A 656 -15.50 -19.47 12.30
CA ASN A 656 -14.46 -20.06 13.16
C ASN A 656 -13.73 -21.17 12.40
N MET A 657 -12.55 -21.58 12.86
CA MET A 657 -11.74 -22.57 12.13
C MET A 657 -12.41 -23.93 12.00
N ARG A 658 -13.30 -24.32 12.93
CA ARG A 658 -14.08 -25.55 12.83
C ARG A 658 -15.01 -25.54 11.61
N LEU A 659 -15.75 -24.44 11.42
CA LEU A 659 -16.61 -24.25 10.25
C LEU A 659 -15.78 -24.16 8.96
N VAL A 660 -14.60 -23.53 9.01
CA VAL A 660 -13.69 -23.48 7.85
C VAL A 660 -13.23 -24.88 7.45
N CYS A 661 -12.87 -25.75 8.41
CA CYS A 661 -12.51 -27.14 8.12
C CYS A 661 -13.65 -27.88 7.42
N THR A 662 -14.88 -27.80 7.94
CA THR A 662 -16.03 -28.48 7.33
C THR A 662 -16.35 -27.97 5.93
N MET A 663 -16.19 -26.66 5.69
CA MET A 663 -16.38 -26.06 4.36
C MET A 663 -15.31 -26.52 3.35
N ILE A 664 -14.06 -26.70 3.79
CA ILE A 664 -12.96 -27.20 2.93
C ILE A 664 -13.13 -28.70 2.62
N GLU A 665 -13.59 -29.49 3.59
CA GLU A 665 -13.77 -30.94 3.45
C GLU A 665 -15.00 -31.31 2.60
N GLY A 666 -15.97 -30.40 2.46
CA GLY A 666 -17.06 -30.51 1.49
C GLY A 666 -18.39 -31.05 2.02
N ASP A 667 -18.55 -31.18 3.35
CA ASP A 667 -19.71 -31.82 3.98
C ASP A 667 -20.94 -30.91 4.17
N ASP A 668 -20.82 -29.59 3.94
CA ASP A 668 -21.96 -28.66 4.07
C ASP A 668 -22.08 -27.74 2.84
N LEU A 669 -23.06 -28.07 1.99
CA LEU A 669 -23.36 -27.38 0.73
C LEU A 669 -24.26 -26.14 0.90
N SER A 670 -24.58 -25.74 2.14
CA SER A 670 -25.63 -24.73 2.39
C SER A 670 -25.15 -23.29 2.63
N VAL A 671 -23.83 -23.01 2.67
CA VAL A 671 -23.32 -21.71 3.18
C VAL A 671 -22.49 -20.89 2.19
N ALA A 672 -22.33 -21.31 0.94
CA ALA A 672 -21.40 -20.68 0.00
C ALA A 672 -22.05 -19.64 -0.95
N GLU A 673 -22.77 -18.67 -0.41
CA GLU A 673 -22.79 -17.33 -1.03
C GLU A 673 -22.26 -16.33 0.02
N PRO A 674 -21.15 -15.61 -0.26
CA PRO A 674 -20.76 -14.51 0.61
C PRO A 674 -21.93 -13.53 0.68
N LEU A 675 -22.37 -13.23 1.91
CA LEU A 675 -23.46 -12.32 2.26
C LEU A 675 -23.63 -11.21 1.21
N THR A 676 -24.62 -11.39 0.33
CA THR A 676 -25.00 -10.37 -0.63
C THR A 676 -25.54 -9.15 0.12
N ARG A 677 -25.06 -7.96 -0.30
CA ARG A 677 -25.53 -6.63 0.13
C ARG A 677 -25.43 -6.32 1.64
N SER A 678 -24.22 -6.35 2.20
CA SER A 678 -23.89 -5.43 3.30
C SER A 678 -23.10 -4.24 2.75
N ARG A 679 -23.66 -3.03 2.89
CA ARG A 679 -23.02 -1.72 2.63
C ARG A 679 -21.76 -1.44 3.47
N LYS A 680 -21.14 -2.47 4.10
CA LYS A 680 -19.99 -2.34 5.02
C LYS A 680 -18.73 -3.05 4.52
N TRP A 681 -18.48 -3.06 3.21
CA TRP A 681 -17.12 -3.24 2.70
C TRP A 681 -16.61 -1.87 2.24
N GLU A 682 -16.24 -1.03 3.19
CA GLU A 682 -15.41 0.14 2.90
C GLU A 682 -13.96 -0.27 3.18
N PRO A 683 -13.09 -0.39 2.16
CA PRO A 683 -11.67 -0.58 2.39
C PRO A 683 -11.15 0.59 3.21
N LEU A 684 -10.37 0.31 4.25
CA LEU A 684 -9.79 1.35 5.07
C LEU A 684 -8.80 2.19 4.26
N PRO A 685 -8.79 3.52 4.43
CA PRO A 685 -7.83 4.39 3.76
C PRO A 685 -6.39 3.93 4.00
N ILE A 686 -5.61 3.91 2.92
CA ILE A 686 -4.20 3.46 2.88
C ILE A 686 -3.34 4.18 3.93
N GLU A 687 -3.70 5.40 4.31
CA GLU A 687 -2.98 6.26 5.25
C GLU A 687 -2.98 5.77 6.71
N ASN A 688 -3.89 4.84 7.07
CA ASN A 688 -4.05 4.39 8.46
C ASN A 688 -3.29 3.09 8.78
N TRP A 689 -2.59 2.50 7.81
CA TRP A 689 -1.77 1.32 8.05
C TRP A 689 -0.34 1.72 8.47
N PRO A 690 0.23 1.12 9.54
CA PRO A 690 1.59 1.44 9.95
C PRO A 690 2.57 1.07 8.82
N SER A 691 3.27 2.08 8.31
CA SER A 691 4.40 1.89 7.40
C SER A 691 5.51 1.11 8.13
N ALA A 692 6.27 0.33 7.37
CA ALA A 692 7.35 -0.53 7.88
C ALA A 692 8.56 0.30 8.36
N SER A 693 8.39 1.10 9.42
CA SER A 693 9.47 1.67 10.23
C SER A 693 8.93 2.31 11.51
N SER A 694 9.31 1.71 12.64
CA SER A 694 9.46 2.30 13.98
C SER A 694 8.26 2.90 14.76
N SER A 695 8.05 2.27 15.92
CA SER A 695 7.71 2.83 17.24
C SER A 695 6.40 3.61 17.43
N ALA A 696 5.43 2.93 18.02
CA ALA A 696 4.22 3.50 18.61
C ALA A 696 4.55 4.58 19.66
N THR A 697 4.10 5.81 19.42
CA THR A 697 3.99 6.86 20.45
C THR A 697 2.52 6.96 20.86
N ARG A 698 2.25 6.75 22.16
CA ARG A 698 0.92 6.85 22.78
C ARG A 698 0.44 8.31 22.75
N SER A 699 -0.76 8.56 22.23
CA SER A 699 -1.53 9.76 22.58
C SER A 699 -2.50 9.44 23.72
N SER A 700 -2.47 10.27 24.76
CA SER A 700 -3.39 10.22 25.89
C SER A 700 -4.57 11.14 25.62
N THR A 701 -5.76 10.60 25.40
CA THR A 701 -7.00 11.36 25.39
C THR A 701 -7.44 11.68 26.82
N LYS A 702 -7.73 12.97 27.08
CA LYS A 702 -8.37 13.43 28.31
C LYS A 702 -9.84 13.03 28.29
N HIS A 703 -10.27 12.38 29.37
CA HIS A 703 -11.67 12.20 29.73
C HIS A 703 -12.31 13.56 30.06
N ASP A 704 -13.37 13.94 29.35
CA ASP A 704 -14.41 14.80 29.90
C ASP A 704 -15.60 13.93 30.34
N LYS A 705 -15.97 14.10 31.62
CA LYS A 705 -17.13 13.49 32.27
C LYS A 705 -18.28 14.50 32.24
N SER A 706 -19.41 14.12 31.67
CA SER A 706 -20.74 14.65 32.02
C SER A 706 -21.75 13.52 31.79
N GLN A 707 -21.95 12.64 32.77
CA GLN A 707 -23.12 12.63 33.67
C GLN A 707 -24.47 12.63 32.94
N ASP A 708 -24.98 11.42 32.78
CA ASP A 708 -26.40 11.08 32.70
C ASP A 708 -27.21 11.72 33.83
N THR A 709 -28.33 12.34 33.47
CA THR A 709 -29.60 12.20 34.21
C THR A 709 -30.76 12.33 33.23
N GLY A 710 -31.38 11.20 32.87
CA GLY A 710 -32.74 11.20 32.34
C GLY A 710 -33.76 11.45 33.45
N PRO A 711 -35.02 11.74 33.10
CA PRO A 711 -36.08 10.93 33.68
C PRO A 711 -37.11 10.43 32.67
N MET A 712 -37.71 9.32 33.07
CA MET A 712 -38.83 8.58 32.49
C MET A 712 -40.10 9.41 32.28
N CYS A 713 -40.87 8.97 31.26
CA CYS A 713 -42.33 8.89 31.12
C CYS A 713 -43.24 9.99 31.68
N SER A 714 -44.08 10.55 30.80
CA SER A 714 -45.55 10.43 30.91
C SER A 714 -46.27 10.86 29.63
N SER A 715 -47.19 10.00 29.18
CA SER A 715 -48.47 10.28 28.51
C SER A 715 -48.77 11.73 28.04
N LYS A 716 -48.95 11.90 26.73
CA LYS A 716 -50.25 12.10 26.06
C LYS A 716 -50.07 12.14 24.54
#